data_AF-A0A1F4SF09-F1
#
_entry.id   AF-A0A1F4SF09-F1
#
_cell.length_a   1.000
_cell.length_b   1.000
_cell.length_c   1.000
_cell.angle_alpha   90.00
_cell.angle_beta   90.00
_cell.angle_gamma   90.00
#
_symmetry.space_group_name_H-M   'P 1'
#
loop_
_entity.id
_entity.type
_entity.pdbx_description
1 polymer ?
#
loop_
_entity_poly.entity_id
_entity_poly.type
_entity_poly.pdbx_seq_one_letter_code
_entity_poly.pdbx_strand_id
1 'polypeptide(L)'
;MSDKFYKIILLGLLFVITMGFPSSAGTSIDPSRTVYLGRTLGMGGAHTALSDDGEGLFTNPAGLGETKYLQMSGVSRRLFLDETAYFILGFSMPTEYGHIGLGYASAYTTGSYATTRDNDNRIIINPSLEVMAYDSNVILLSYAKNFPQQENEFLKKLSLGCNLKFFNQSITGGNSGAKGTGINLDIGVMYNPVNWLKSGLNLQNMLGGSINWNNSSDKIGGYYKLGFAANVLGASTEALYKHEQKLIAAFDYDLPHDSLDSAALMHVGLEWLPIKNIALRCGLNQESQSLGLTLGLGLIQGNFRFDYAYAARPGISGDNPHYFSISYIGSDNVKIEKSLKKKESAIKVIEPADRYITSMEIVKIITEPKFAVISEEKKIWESTGTSEAAEIKEFYDLTNVYVDGKKIEQTGTVEVNSQPMKYGRNVIYVTGVITPDSIAITTEVKVLRFDPFKDTEMTYWAITPIALNSEIGLIKGYPDNTFRPEKGITRAELLSLLIRTLNVSPEALDEASIYEKFTDVPKDNWALPYIKIGSDMGLVEGYPDGTFKPNRVLARAEGIAIIARYANLPTKEGIAFSDLKEDFWANKYILPAKESGWLNYLKEHYEKDIFSPEEDFSRAEASYVLYKTAPVQKMVDDFWMQGATEERGKVPEWMLPKNEITTIEAVPQINATTEVKAEKKDSD
;
A
#
# COMPACT_ATOMS: atom_id res chain seq x y z
N MET A 1 9.54 -29.74 3.90
CA MET A 1 8.47 -30.01 4.89
C MET A 1 7.45 -28.89 4.71
N SER A 2 6.23 -29.20 4.25
CA SER A 2 5.32 -28.18 3.68
C SER A 2 4.91 -27.13 4.73
N ASP A 3 4.76 -25.87 4.31
CA ASP A 3 4.23 -24.73 5.09
C ASP A 3 2.92 -25.04 5.84
N LYS A 4 2.16 -26.04 5.37
CA LYS A 4 0.96 -26.59 6.03
C LYS A 4 1.24 -27.29 7.36
N PHE A 5 2.42 -27.89 7.52
CA PHE A 5 2.80 -28.68 8.71
C PHE A 5 3.19 -27.77 9.89
N TYR A 6 3.86 -26.65 9.63
CA TYR A 6 4.16 -25.63 10.64
C TYR A 6 2.88 -24.96 11.19
N LYS A 7 1.89 -24.70 10.33
CA LYS A 7 0.60 -24.12 10.73
C LYS A 7 -0.21 -25.04 11.64
N ILE A 8 -0.15 -26.34 11.42
CA ILE A 8 -0.83 -27.36 12.25
C ILE A 8 -0.12 -27.52 13.61
N ILE A 9 1.21 -27.46 13.65
CA ILE A 9 1.99 -27.54 14.89
C ILE A 9 1.79 -26.29 15.77
N LEU A 10 1.65 -25.10 15.17
CA LEU A 10 1.36 -23.86 15.90
C LEU A 10 -0.03 -23.91 16.59
N LEU A 11 -1.02 -24.52 15.93
CA LEU A 11 -2.35 -24.79 16.47
C LEU A 11 -2.35 -25.86 17.58
N GLY A 12 -1.48 -26.87 17.47
CA GLY A 12 -1.37 -27.97 18.45
C GLY A 12 -0.58 -27.63 19.72
N LEU A 13 0.39 -26.70 19.66
CA LEU A 13 1.21 -26.29 20.81
C LEU A 13 0.48 -25.37 21.81
N LEU A 14 -0.64 -24.76 21.41
CA LEU A 14 -1.52 -23.97 22.27
C LEU A 14 -2.34 -24.84 23.26
N PHE A 15 -2.22 -26.18 23.20
CA PHE A 15 -3.19 -27.11 23.78
C PHE A 15 -2.71 -27.91 25.01
N VAL A 16 -1.59 -27.56 25.66
CA VAL A 16 -0.94 -28.47 26.64
C VAL A 16 -0.62 -27.80 28.01
N ILE A 17 -1.43 -28.18 29.03
CA ILE A 17 -1.14 -28.44 30.48
C ILE A 17 -0.81 -27.18 31.35
N THR A 18 -1.47 -26.84 32.48
CA THR A 18 -1.67 -27.58 33.77
C THR A 18 -2.83 -27.06 34.63
N MET A 19 -3.37 -27.94 35.50
CA MET A 19 -4.37 -27.68 36.54
C MET A 19 -3.73 -27.54 37.95
N GLY A 20 -4.36 -26.75 38.82
CA GLY A 20 -4.18 -26.80 40.29
C GLY A 20 -4.80 -25.60 41.01
N PHE A 21 -5.72 -25.85 41.96
CA PHE A 21 -6.49 -24.85 42.73
C PHE A 21 -6.14 -24.89 44.23
N PRO A 22 -6.10 -23.72 44.89
CA PRO A 22 -6.96 -23.50 46.06
C PRO A 22 -7.67 -22.13 46.05
N SER A 23 -8.72 -21.98 46.86
CA SER A 23 -9.66 -20.84 46.89
C SER A 23 -9.69 -20.07 48.22
N SER A 24 -9.90 -18.75 48.16
CA SER A 24 -10.25 -17.83 49.26
C SER A 24 -10.80 -16.49 48.67
N ALA A 25 -11.39 -15.59 49.48
CA ALA A 25 -12.20 -14.45 49.02
C ALA A 25 -11.57 -13.07 49.34
N GLY A 26 -11.77 -12.06 48.48
CA GLY A 26 -11.36 -10.67 48.76
C GLY A 26 -11.38 -9.62 47.62
N THR A 27 -12.15 -9.78 46.54
CA THR A 27 -12.27 -8.76 45.48
C THR A 27 -13.68 -8.36 45.13
N SER A 28 -13.85 -7.10 44.75
CA SER A 28 -15.12 -6.54 44.28
C SER A 28 -15.45 -6.97 42.85
N ILE A 29 -16.73 -7.17 42.55
CA ILE A 29 -17.23 -7.70 41.28
C ILE A 29 -17.32 -6.59 40.22
N ASP A 30 -16.72 -6.82 39.05
CA ASP A 30 -16.95 -6.04 37.83
C ASP A 30 -18.07 -6.69 36.98
N PRO A 31 -19.27 -6.08 36.90
CA PRO A 31 -20.38 -6.66 36.14
C PRO A 31 -20.14 -6.62 34.62
N SER A 32 -19.30 -5.72 34.10
CA SER A 32 -18.95 -5.69 32.67
C SER A 32 -18.13 -6.89 32.23
N ARG A 33 -17.52 -7.61 33.18
CA ARG A 33 -16.75 -8.85 32.96
C ARG A 33 -17.59 -10.11 33.09
N THR A 34 -18.58 -10.07 33.96
CA THR A 34 -19.33 -11.26 34.39
C THR A 34 -20.54 -11.54 33.49
N VAL A 35 -21.03 -10.52 32.79
CA VAL A 35 -22.19 -10.61 31.92
C VAL A 35 -21.74 -10.71 30.46
N TYR A 36 -22.11 -11.81 29.83
CA TYR A 36 -21.85 -12.05 28.41
C TYR A 36 -23.04 -11.63 27.55
N LEU A 37 -22.75 -11.16 26.33
CA LEU A 37 -23.73 -11.12 25.25
C LEU A 37 -23.83 -12.51 24.59
N GLY A 38 -24.92 -12.77 23.87
CA GLY A 38 -25.25 -14.10 23.37
C GLY A 38 -24.21 -14.64 22.38
N ARG A 39 -23.62 -13.79 21.52
CA ARG A 39 -22.53 -14.21 20.63
C ARG A 39 -21.29 -14.62 21.41
N THR A 40 -20.82 -13.75 22.31
CA THR A 40 -19.65 -14.03 23.16
C THR A 40 -19.82 -15.33 23.97
N LEU A 41 -20.96 -15.54 24.63
CA LEU A 41 -21.18 -16.74 25.43
C LEU A 41 -21.28 -18.00 24.57
N GLY A 42 -21.97 -17.94 23.43
CA GLY A 42 -22.07 -19.07 22.50
C GLY A 42 -20.72 -19.53 21.96
N MET A 43 -19.71 -18.66 22.02
CA MET A 43 -18.31 -18.90 21.67
C MET A 43 -17.46 -19.35 22.86
N GLY A 44 -18.06 -19.84 23.95
CA GLY A 44 -17.33 -20.26 25.14
C GLY A 44 -16.71 -19.11 25.92
N GLY A 45 -17.07 -17.85 25.63
CA GLY A 45 -16.44 -16.66 26.20
C GLY A 45 -15.24 -16.14 25.40
N ALA A 46 -14.80 -16.83 24.33
CA ALA A 46 -13.67 -16.41 23.51
C ALA A 46 -14.07 -15.26 22.58
N HIS A 47 -13.61 -14.05 22.87
CA HIS A 47 -14.03 -12.85 22.15
C HIS A 47 -13.03 -11.68 22.16
N THR A 48 -11.89 -11.83 22.82
CA THR A 48 -10.86 -10.77 22.92
C THR A 48 -10.31 -10.37 21.55
N ALA A 49 -10.26 -11.31 20.60
CA ALA A 49 -9.90 -11.07 19.19
C ALA A 49 -11.10 -11.06 18.21
N LEU A 50 -12.33 -11.24 18.72
CA LEU A 50 -13.58 -11.17 17.94
C LEU A 50 -14.43 -9.94 18.28
N SER A 51 -13.84 -8.95 18.94
CA SER A 51 -14.47 -7.71 19.40
C SER A 51 -14.79 -6.70 18.29
N ASP A 52 -15.02 -7.18 17.07
CA ASP A 52 -15.26 -6.37 15.87
C ASP A 52 -16.71 -5.87 15.71
N ASP A 53 -17.47 -5.89 16.80
CA ASP A 53 -18.85 -5.41 16.88
C ASP A 53 -19.12 -4.63 18.19
N GLY A 54 -20.38 -4.30 18.45
CA GLY A 54 -20.79 -3.58 19.66
C GLY A 54 -20.45 -4.29 20.98
N GLU A 55 -20.13 -5.58 20.96
CA GLU A 55 -19.70 -6.34 22.15
C GLU A 55 -18.26 -5.98 22.56
N GLY A 56 -17.47 -5.39 21.65
CA GLY A 56 -16.12 -4.90 21.90
C GLY A 56 -16.00 -3.91 23.06
N LEU A 57 -17.08 -3.17 23.35
CA LEU A 57 -17.21 -2.28 24.50
C LEU A 57 -16.86 -2.96 25.83
N PHE A 58 -17.27 -4.21 26.00
CA PHE A 58 -17.16 -4.95 27.28
C PHE A 58 -16.03 -5.98 27.25
N THR A 59 -15.59 -6.38 26.06
CA THR A 59 -14.62 -7.47 25.85
C THR A 59 -13.22 -6.97 25.52
N ASN A 60 -13.06 -6.15 24.49
CA ASN A 60 -11.79 -5.51 24.13
C ASN A 60 -12.07 -4.22 23.32
N PRO A 61 -11.85 -3.03 23.91
CA PRO A 61 -12.24 -1.77 23.29
C PRO A 61 -11.49 -1.45 21.99
N ALA A 62 -10.32 -2.03 21.74
CA ALA A 62 -9.62 -1.83 20.46
C ALA A 62 -10.40 -2.35 19.26
N GLY A 63 -11.25 -3.36 19.45
CA GLY A 63 -12.09 -3.90 18.39
C GLY A 63 -13.15 -2.92 17.90
N LEU A 64 -13.53 -1.93 18.72
CA LEU A 64 -14.40 -0.83 18.28
C LEU A 64 -13.78 -0.06 17.11
N GLY A 65 -12.45 0.05 17.05
CA GLY A 65 -11.73 0.66 15.94
C GLY A 65 -11.93 -0.06 14.59
N GLU A 66 -12.39 -1.30 14.58
CA GLU A 66 -12.71 -2.06 13.37
C GLU A 66 -14.17 -1.91 12.92
N THR A 67 -15.04 -1.38 13.79
CA THR A 67 -16.45 -1.21 13.47
C THR A 67 -16.66 -0.10 12.44
N LYS A 68 -17.59 -0.31 11.50
CA LYS A 68 -17.85 0.64 10.39
C LYS A 68 -19.09 1.49 10.59
N TYR A 69 -19.96 1.08 11.49
CA TYR A 69 -21.29 1.67 11.67
C TYR A 69 -21.59 1.83 13.15
N LEU A 70 -22.59 2.65 13.45
CA LEU A 70 -23.19 2.71 14.77
C LEU A 70 -23.63 1.30 15.19
N GLN A 71 -23.17 0.87 16.36
CA GLN A 71 -23.55 -0.39 16.98
C GLN A 71 -24.33 -0.12 18.25
N MET A 72 -25.37 -0.93 18.48
CA MET A 72 -26.01 -1.02 19.78
C MET A 72 -26.10 -2.49 20.15
N SER A 73 -25.89 -2.84 21.40
CA SER A 73 -26.01 -4.22 21.87
C SER A 73 -26.53 -4.24 23.28
N GLY A 74 -27.44 -5.15 23.57
CA GLY A 74 -28.00 -5.25 24.91
C GLY A 74 -28.45 -6.65 25.25
N VAL A 75 -28.40 -6.95 26.53
CA VAL A 75 -28.93 -8.17 27.13
C VAL A 75 -29.58 -7.82 28.46
N SER A 76 -30.73 -8.44 28.72
CA SER A 76 -31.34 -8.45 30.04
C SER A 76 -31.58 -9.91 30.43
N ARG A 77 -30.99 -10.33 31.54
CA ARG A 77 -31.20 -11.67 32.12
C ARG A 77 -32.01 -11.50 33.40
N ARG A 78 -33.22 -12.07 33.39
CA ARG A 78 -34.07 -12.26 34.56
C ARG A 78 -34.95 -13.49 34.34
N LEU A 79 -34.41 -14.68 34.60
CA LEU A 79 -35.17 -15.93 34.49
C LEU A 79 -35.98 -16.17 35.77
N PHE A 80 -37.07 -16.95 35.67
CA PHE A 80 -38.04 -17.18 36.74
C PHE A 80 -37.47 -17.80 38.04
N LEU A 81 -36.26 -18.35 37.98
CA LEU A 81 -35.56 -19.00 39.10
C LEU A 81 -34.21 -18.34 39.45
N ASP A 82 -33.84 -17.26 38.75
CA ASP A 82 -32.59 -16.54 39.01
C ASP A 82 -32.79 -15.54 40.15
N GLU A 83 -31.99 -15.64 41.21
CA GLU A 83 -31.94 -14.65 42.30
C GLU A 83 -31.16 -13.38 41.88
N THR A 84 -30.31 -13.48 40.85
CA THR A 84 -29.50 -12.39 40.31
C THR A 84 -29.96 -11.99 38.92
N ALA A 85 -30.30 -10.72 38.75
CA ALA A 85 -30.58 -10.09 37.46
C ALA A 85 -29.33 -9.42 36.90
N TYR A 86 -29.15 -9.53 35.59
CA TYR A 86 -28.06 -8.87 34.87
C TYR A 86 -28.60 -8.02 33.73
N PHE A 87 -27.95 -6.89 33.49
CA PHE A 87 -28.28 -6.01 32.39
C PHE A 87 -27.01 -5.42 31.77
N ILE A 88 -26.93 -5.46 30.44
CA ILE A 88 -25.93 -4.74 29.66
C ILE A 88 -26.64 -3.94 28.58
N LEU A 89 -26.16 -2.72 28.38
CA LEU A 89 -26.46 -1.91 27.21
C LEU A 89 -25.19 -1.21 26.75
N GLY A 90 -24.81 -1.43 25.49
CA GLY A 90 -23.68 -0.80 24.84
C GLY A 90 -24.12 -0.01 23.61
N PHE A 91 -23.50 1.14 23.41
CA PHE A 91 -23.63 1.98 22.24
C PHE A 91 -22.23 2.37 21.77
N SER A 92 -21.93 2.21 20.49
CA SER A 92 -20.70 2.74 19.89
C SER A 92 -20.96 3.36 18.53
N MET A 93 -20.18 4.37 18.18
CA MET A 93 -20.25 5.01 16.87
C MET A 93 -18.85 5.40 16.35
N PRO A 94 -18.59 5.19 15.05
CA PRO A 94 -17.41 5.75 14.40
C PRO A 94 -17.56 7.28 14.24
N THR A 95 -16.43 7.98 14.31
CA THR A 95 -16.30 9.43 14.06
C THR A 95 -15.04 9.69 13.22
N GLU A 96 -14.86 10.91 12.71
CA GLU A 96 -13.66 11.30 11.97
C GLU A 96 -12.36 11.16 12.77
N TYR A 97 -12.45 11.25 14.11
CA TYR A 97 -11.29 11.22 14.99
C TYR A 97 -10.99 9.84 15.57
N GLY A 98 -11.86 8.85 15.34
CA GLY A 98 -11.83 7.52 15.96
C GLY A 98 -13.23 7.08 16.36
N HIS A 99 -13.33 6.09 17.22
CA HIS A 99 -14.60 5.49 17.63
C HIS A 99 -14.89 5.84 19.08
N ILE A 100 -16.11 6.29 19.36
CA ILE A 100 -16.56 6.57 20.72
C ILE A 100 -17.61 5.56 21.13
N GLY A 101 -17.64 5.22 22.41
CA GLY A 101 -18.65 4.32 22.95
C GLY A 101 -19.05 4.65 24.37
N LEU A 102 -20.28 4.24 24.70
CA LEU A 102 -20.89 4.34 26.02
C LEU A 102 -21.48 2.99 26.37
N GLY A 103 -20.97 2.39 27.45
CA GLY A 103 -21.45 1.12 27.98
C GLY A 103 -22.05 1.29 29.36
N TYR A 104 -23.04 0.48 29.68
CA TYR A 104 -23.57 0.30 31.03
C TYR A 104 -23.74 -1.20 31.29
N ALA A 105 -23.23 -1.67 32.41
CA ALA A 105 -23.42 -3.03 32.87
C ALA A 105 -23.83 -3.02 34.34
N SER A 106 -24.80 -3.85 34.70
CA SER A 106 -25.24 -4.02 36.08
C SER A 106 -25.53 -5.47 36.44
N ALA A 107 -25.32 -5.76 37.71
CA ALA A 107 -25.67 -7.00 38.37
C ALA A 107 -26.42 -6.65 39.65
N TYR A 108 -27.61 -7.22 39.82
CA TYR A 108 -28.47 -6.99 40.98
C TYR A 108 -28.93 -8.32 41.57
N THR A 109 -28.68 -8.53 42.86
CA THR A 109 -29.15 -9.71 43.60
C THR A 109 -30.02 -9.24 44.76
N THR A 110 -31.15 -9.89 44.96
CA THR A 110 -32.11 -9.60 46.02
C THR A 110 -32.66 -10.91 46.60
N GLY A 111 -33.28 -10.86 47.77
CA GLY A 111 -33.82 -12.07 48.39
C GLY A 111 -32.82 -12.81 49.29
N SER A 112 -31.62 -12.28 49.50
CA SER A 112 -30.58 -12.96 50.28
C SER A 112 -30.80 -12.82 51.79
N TYR A 113 -30.88 -13.94 52.50
CA TYR A 113 -30.97 -13.93 53.96
C TYR A 113 -29.58 -13.84 54.59
N ALA A 114 -29.44 -13.02 55.63
CA ALA A 114 -28.23 -13.01 56.44
C ALA A 114 -28.11 -14.35 57.21
N THR A 115 -27.03 -15.08 56.95
CA THR A 115 -26.74 -16.36 57.61
C THR A 115 -25.52 -16.26 58.50
N THR A 116 -25.59 -16.85 59.70
CA THR A 116 -24.42 -17.09 60.56
C THR A 116 -24.12 -18.59 60.60
N ARG A 117 -22.91 -18.97 61.04
CA ARG A 117 -22.57 -20.35 61.34
C ARG A 117 -22.52 -20.55 62.85
N ASP A 118 -23.11 -21.61 63.36
CA ASP A 118 -22.93 -22.02 64.75
C ASP A 118 -21.60 -22.77 64.97
N ASN A 119 -21.33 -23.14 66.21
CA ASN A 119 -20.12 -23.88 66.60
C ASN A 119 -20.05 -25.28 65.97
N ASP A 120 -21.16 -25.82 65.48
CA ASP A 120 -21.25 -27.09 64.75
C ASP A 120 -21.23 -26.88 63.23
N ASN A 121 -20.89 -25.67 62.77
CA ASN A 121 -20.79 -25.27 61.37
C ASN A 121 -22.12 -25.31 60.59
N ARG A 122 -23.26 -25.31 61.28
CA ARG A 122 -24.60 -25.26 60.68
C ARG A 122 -24.96 -23.84 60.29
N ILE A 123 -25.63 -23.70 59.15
CA ILE A 123 -26.11 -22.40 58.66
C ILE A 123 -27.36 -22.02 59.44
N ILE A 124 -27.27 -20.97 60.26
CA ILE A 124 -28.40 -20.35 60.95
C ILE A 124 -28.87 -19.16 60.13
N ILE A 125 -30.12 -19.21 59.69
CA ILE A 125 -30.81 -18.06 59.10
C ILE A 125 -31.35 -17.21 60.25
N ASN A 126 -31.06 -15.92 60.25
CA ASN A 126 -31.67 -15.00 61.22
C ASN A 126 -32.90 -14.32 60.57
N PRO A 127 -34.13 -14.81 60.81
CA PRO A 127 -35.33 -14.26 60.19
C PRO A 127 -35.70 -12.85 60.69
N SER A 128 -35.04 -12.36 61.74
CA SER A 128 -35.26 -11.02 62.31
C SER A 128 -34.51 -9.91 61.57
N LEU A 129 -33.60 -10.25 60.65
CA LEU A 129 -32.87 -9.29 59.84
C LEU A 129 -33.58 -9.02 58.52
N GLU A 130 -33.55 -7.77 58.05
CA GLU A 130 -34.05 -7.43 56.73
C GLU A 130 -33.28 -8.19 55.65
N VAL A 131 -34.01 -8.61 54.62
CA VAL A 131 -33.45 -9.27 53.43
C VAL A 131 -32.39 -8.36 52.80
N MET A 132 -31.23 -8.92 52.49
CA MET A 132 -30.15 -8.19 51.86
C MET A 132 -30.32 -8.13 50.35
N ALA A 133 -29.88 -7.02 49.77
CA ALA A 133 -29.73 -6.85 48.33
C ALA A 133 -28.36 -6.24 48.01
N TYR A 134 -27.81 -6.64 46.86
CA TYR A 134 -26.55 -6.16 46.34
C TYR A 134 -26.74 -5.64 44.92
N ASP A 135 -26.31 -4.40 44.68
CA ASP A 135 -26.27 -3.76 43.38
C ASP A 135 -24.83 -3.47 43.01
N SER A 136 -24.41 -3.85 41.80
CA SER A 136 -23.16 -3.41 41.20
C SER A 136 -23.42 -2.86 39.81
N ASN A 137 -22.95 -1.65 39.56
CA ASN A 137 -23.14 -0.93 38.31
C ASN A 137 -21.80 -0.40 37.83
N VAL A 138 -21.58 -0.43 36.52
CA VAL A 138 -20.45 0.22 35.86
C VAL A 138 -20.89 0.95 34.61
N ILE A 139 -20.43 2.18 34.46
CA ILE A 139 -20.52 2.96 33.23
C ILE A 139 -19.14 2.96 32.57
N LEU A 140 -19.08 2.68 31.27
CA LEU A 140 -17.87 2.66 30.47
C LEU A 140 -17.92 3.82 29.46
N LEU A 141 -16.88 4.64 29.45
CA LEU A 141 -16.61 5.58 28.37
C LEU A 141 -15.47 5.02 27.53
N SER A 142 -15.74 4.75 26.26
CA SER A 142 -14.83 4.03 25.38
C SER A 142 -14.33 4.91 24.27
N TYR A 143 -13.05 4.77 23.94
CA TYR A 143 -12.45 5.36 22.76
C TYR A 143 -11.55 4.34 22.06
N ALA A 144 -11.61 4.27 20.73
CA ALA A 144 -10.73 3.42 19.95
C ALA A 144 -10.31 4.08 18.64
N LYS A 145 -9.19 3.63 18.07
CA LYS A 145 -8.65 4.15 16.83
C LYS A 145 -7.85 3.11 16.06
N ASN A 146 -8.06 3.08 14.75
CA ASN A 146 -7.25 2.34 13.79
C ASN A 146 -6.42 3.31 12.92
N PHE A 147 -5.43 2.80 12.19
CA PHE A 147 -4.49 3.65 11.43
C PHE A 147 -4.32 3.23 9.96
N PRO A 148 -5.40 3.16 9.16
CA PRO A 148 -5.35 2.60 7.80
C PRO A 148 -4.56 3.44 6.78
N GLN A 149 -4.37 4.74 7.03
CA GLN A 149 -3.69 5.69 6.11
C GLN A 149 -2.17 5.81 6.33
N GLN A 150 -1.58 5.05 7.24
CA GLN A 150 -0.14 5.11 7.52
C GLN A 150 0.67 4.36 6.47
N GLU A 151 1.87 4.82 6.10
CA GLU A 151 2.74 4.07 5.17
C GLU A 151 3.29 2.78 5.80
N ASN A 152 3.45 2.75 7.12
CA ASN A 152 3.98 1.61 7.85
C ASN A 152 2.95 0.46 7.92
N GLU A 153 3.28 -0.67 7.29
CA GLU A 153 2.44 -1.88 7.24
C GLU A 153 2.03 -2.43 8.62
N PHE A 154 2.85 -2.26 9.65
CA PHE A 154 2.49 -2.66 11.01
C PHE A 154 1.37 -1.79 11.58
N LEU A 155 1.49 -0.46 11.42
CA LEU A 155 0.50 0.50 11.95
C LEU A 155 -0.85 0.36 11.23
N LYS A 156 -0.85 0.07 9.93
CA LYS A 156 -2.10 -0.19 9.17
C LYS A 156 -2.96 -1.30 9.77
N LYS A 157 -2.32 -2.29 10.41
CA LYS A 157 -2.93 -3.50 10.94
C LYS A 157 -3.20 -3.43 12.45
N LEU A 158 -2.94 -2.28 13.07
CA LEU A 158 -3.06 -2.07 14.50
C LEU A 158 -4.31 -1.23 14.82
N SER A 159 -5.07 -1.67 15.81
CA SER A 159 -6.12 -0.89 16.46
C SER A 159 -5.85 -0.81 17.96
N LEU A 160 -6.07 0.37 18.53
CA LEU A 160 -5.89 0.65 19.95
C LEU A 160 -7.22 1.13 20.53
N GLY A 161 -7.51 0.79 21.78
CA GLY A 161 -8.69 1.31 22.46
C GLY A 161 -8.53 1.34 23.97
N CYS A 162 -9.42 2.07 24.63
CA CYS A 162 -9.48 2.14 26.09
C CYS A 162 -10.92 2.32 26.59
N ASN A 163 -11.16 1.88 27.83
CA ASN A 163 -12.41 2.09 28.55
C ASN A 163 -12.15 2.74 29.89
N LEU A 164 -12.65 3.95 30.11
CA LEU A 164 -12.72 4.54 31.44
C LEU A 164 -13.99 4.05 32.13
N LYS A 165 -13.83 3.38 33.28
CA LYS A 165 -14.90 2.74 34.03
C LYS A 165 -15.24 3.50 35.30
N PHE A 166 -16.52 3.70 35.55
CA PHE A 166 -17.06 4.29 36.77
C PHE A 166 -17.96 3.30 37.47
N PHE A 167 -17.53 2.83 38.63
CA PHE A 167 -18.23 1.83 39.43
C PHE A 167 -19.09 2.50 40.50
N ASN A 168 -20.28 1.95 40.70
CA ASN A 168 -21.16 2.28 41.82
C ASN A 168 -21.78 1.00 42.35
N GLN A 169 -21.53 0.71 43.62
CA GLN A 169 -22.00 -0.48 44.31
C GLN A 169 -22.78 -0.11 45.56
N SER A 170 -23.80 -0.91 45.88
CA SER A 170 -24.50 -0.79 47.14
C SER A 170 -24.88 -2.15 47.71
N ILE A 171 -24.82 -2.22 49.03
CA ILE A 171 -25.38 -3.29 49.84
C ILE A 171 -26.47 -2.68 50.70
N THR A 172 -27.68 -3.24 50.66
CA THR A 172 -28.83 -2.80 51.45
C THR A 172 -29.43 -3.97 52.22
N GLY A 173 -30.13 -3.72 53.33
CA GLY A 173 -30.69 -4.75 54.21
C GLY A 173 -29.73 -5.21 55.32
N GLY A 174 -30.13 -6.19 56.13
CA GLY A 174 -29.38 -6.62 57.31
C GLY A 174 -29.40 -5.59 58.46
N ASN A 175 -28.24 -5.34 59.10
CA ASN A 175 -28.08 -4.40 60.21
C ASN A 175 -27.55 -3.00 59.79
N SER A 176 -27.06 -2.85 58.56
CA SER A 176 -26.49 -1.59 58.03
C SER A 176 -26.25 -1.69 56.52
N GLY A 177 -26.57 -0.63 55.76
CA GLY A 177 -26.24 -0.54 54.34
C GLY A 177 -24.89 0.14 54.06
N ALA A 178 -24.31 -0.13 52.89
CA ALA A 178 -23.08 0.49 52.43
C ALA A 178 -23.20 0.90 50.96
N LYS A 179 -22.57 2.02 50.59
CA LYS A 179 -22.39 2.44 49.20
C LYS A 179 -20.90 2.59 48.93
N GLY A 180 -20.48 2.24 47.73
CA GLY A 180 -19.09 2.39 47.31
C GLY A 180 -18.96 2.80 45.86
N THR A 181 -17.96 3.61 45.57
CA THR A 181 -17.64 4.07 44.21
C THR A 181 -16.18 3.77 43.87
N GLY A 182 -15.90 3.63 42.58
CA GLY A 182 -14.54 3.38 42.10
C GLY A 182 -14.36 3.83 40.65
N ILE A 183 -13.11 4.00 40.24
CA ILE A 183 -12.74 4.33 38.86
C ILE A 183 -11.66 3.35 38.42
N ASN A 184 -11.73 2.89 37.16
CA ASN A 184 -10.68 2.05 36.59
C ASN A 184 -10.52 2.26 35.08
N LEU A 185 -9.51 1.64 34.48
CA LEU A 185 -9.20 1.75 33.04
C LEU A 185 -8.94 0.37 32.45
N ASP A 186 -9.57 0.07 31.32
CA ASP A 186 -9.13 -1.01 30.44
C ASP A 186 -8.33 -0.44 29.27
N ILE A 187 -7.33 -1.19 28.81
CA ILE A 187 -6.55 -0.88 27.61
C ILE A 187 -6.61 -2.08 26.67
N GLY A 188 -7.13 -1.85 25.47
CA GLY A 188 -7.25 -2.83 24.41
C GLY A 188 -6.24 -2.62 23.29
N VAL A 189 -5.78 -3.72 22.71
CA VAL A 189 -4.99 -3.78 21.49
C VAL A 189 -5.57 -4.86 20.58
N MET A 190 -5.63 -4.58 19.29
CA MET A 190 -5.98 -5.53 18.24
C MET A 190 -4.94 -5.44 17.12
N TYR A 191 -4.49 -6.60 16.64
CA TYR A 191 -3.51 -6.68 15.57
C TYR A 191 -3.87 -7.80 14.59
N ASN A 192 -3.89 -7.46 13.30
CA ASN A 192 -4.31 -8.34 12.21
C ASN A 192 -3.11 -8.66 11.30
N PRO A 193 -2.21 -9.58 11.70
CA PRO A 193 -0.97 -9.87 10.97
C PRO A 193 -1.22 -10.27 9.52
N VAL A 194 -2.28 -11.04 9.29
CA VAL A 194 -2.74 -11.54 8.00
C VAL A 194 -4.27 -11.52 7.97
N ASN A 195 -4.88 -11.45 6.79
CA ASN A 195 -6.33 -11.22 6.66
C ASN A 195 -7.21 -12.30 7.31
N TRP A 196 -6.69 -13.51 7.51
CA TRP A 196 -7.43 -14.62 8.12
C TRP A 196 -7.20 -14.78 9.63
N LEU A 197 -6.25 -14.05 10.23
CA LEU A 197 -5.87 -14.19 11.64
C LEU A 197 -5.92 -12.84 12.35
N LYS A 198 -6.68 -12.79 13.45
CA LYS A 198 -6.73 -11.67 14.38
C LYS A 198 -6.09 -12.07 15.71
N SER A 199 -5.44 -11.11 16.35
CA SER A 199 -4.91 -11.24 17.71
C SER A 199 -5.33 -10.04 18.54
N GLY A 200 -5.68 -10.27 19.81
CA GLY A 200 -6.16 -9.25 20.71
C GLY A 200 -5.50 -9.35 22.08
N LEU A 201 -5.25 -8.20 22.71
CA LEU A 201 -4.83 -8.10 24.10
C LEU A 201 -5.79 -7.12 24.79
N ASN A 202 -6.37 -7.50 25.93
CA ASN A 202 -7.10 -6.57 26.78
C ASN A 202 -6.52 -6.61 28.20
N LEU A 203 -6.05 -5.47 28.67
CA LEU A 203 -5.56 -5.25 30.01
C LEU A 203 -6.67 -4.58 30.81
N GLN A 204 -7.41 -5.36 31.60
CA GLN A 204 -8.56 -4.84 32.33
C GLN A 204 -8.15 -4.20 33.66
N ASN A 205 -8.91 -3.20 34.10
CA ASN A 205 -8.83 -2.66 35.46
C ASN A 205 -7.39 -2.28 35.93
N MET A 206 -6.62 -1.65 35.04
CA MET A 206 -5.18 -1.38 35.18
C MET A 206 -4.78 -0.30 36.18
N LEU A 207 -5.70 0.53 36.65
CA LEU A 207 -5.37 1.62 37.59
C LEU A 207 -5.20 1.13 39.03
N GLY A 208 -5.37 -0.18 39.31
CA GLY A 208 -5.34 -0.72 40.67
C GLY A 208 -6.45 -0.13 41.55
N GLY A 209 -7.54 0.33 40.93
CA GLY A 209 -8.66 1.00 41.59
C GLY A 209 -9.34 0.10 42.62
N SER A 210 -9.84 0.71 43.69
CA SER A 210 -10.64 0.04 44.72
C SER A 210 -12.04 0.68 44.79
N ILE A 211 -13.04 -0.12 45.14
CA ILE A 211 -14.34 0.39 45.58
C ILE A 211 -14.15 0.93 46.99
N ASN A 212 -14.35 2.22 47.16
CA ASN A 212 -14.26 2.87 48.46
C ASN A 212 -15.64 2.87 49.12
N TRP A 213 -15.80 2.08 50.17
CA TRP A 213 -16.97 2.03 51.02
C TRP A 213 -16.88 3.05 52.15
N ASN A 214 -17.95 3.18 52.95
CA ASN A 214 -18.02 4.12 54.06
C ASN A 214 -16.83 4.02 55.04
N ASN A 215 -16.32 2.81 55.33
CA ASN A 215 -15.25 2.57 56.31
C ASN A 215 -14.16 1.58 55.83
N SER A 216 -14.21 1.14 54.58
CA SER A 216 -13.30 0.12 54.01
C SER A 216 -13.10 0.32 52.51
N SER A 217 -12.14 -0.38 51.93
CA SER A 217 -11.91 -0.37 50.47
C SER A 217 -11.68 -1.78 49.95
N ASP A 218 -12.37 -2.16 48.88
CA ASP A 218 -12.16 -3.45 48.21
C ASP A 218 -11.49 -3.26 46.86
N LYS A 219 -10.43 -4.02 46.59
CA LYS A 219 -9.79 -3.98 45.27
C LYS A 219 -10.74 -4.45 44.18
N ILE A 220 -10.65 -3.81 43.01
CA ILE A 220 -11.31 -4.26 41.78
C ILE A 220 -10.28 -5.09 41.01
N GLY A 221 -10.46 -6.41 41.00
CA GLY A 221 -9.60 -7.31 40.22
C GLY A 221 -9.86 -7.22 38.71
N GLY A 222 -8.99 -7.83 37.91
CA GLY A 222 -9.11 -7.84 36.45
C GLY A 222 -8.42 -9.05 35.83
N TYR A 223 -8.42 -9.11 34.49
CA TYR A 223 -7.65 -10.07 33.72
C TYR A 223 -6.79 -9.35 32.68
N TYR A 224 -5.60 -9.91 32.45
CA TYR A 224 -4.87 -9.72 31.21
C TYR A 224 -5.34 -10.81 30.24
N LYS A 225 -6.13 -10.42 29.25
CA LYS A 225 -6.73 -11.33 28.28
C LYS A 225 -5.91 -11.33 27.01
N LEU A 226 -5.50 -12.50 26.56
CA LEU A 226 -4.87 -12.70 25.26
C LEU A 226 -5.80 -13.55 24.38
N GLY A 227 -6.17 -13.03 23.22
CA GLY A 227 -7.10 -13.69 22.30
C GLY A 227 -6.54 -13.88 20.90
N PHE A 228 -6.99 -14.93 20.25
CA PHE A 228 -6.74 -15.21 18.85
C PHE A 228 -8.03 -15.64 18.16
N ALA A 229 -8.22 -15.19 16.92
CA ALA A 229 -9.35 -15.59 16.10
C ALA A 229 -8.92 -15.84 14.66
N ALA A 230 -9.35 -16.97 14.10
CA ALA A 230 -9.02 -17.39 12.75
C ALA A 230 -10.29 -17.58 11.91
N ASN A 231 -10.35 -16.90 10.76
CA ASN A 231 -11.31 -17.17 9.71
C ASN A 231 -10.85 -18.40 8.93
N VAL A 232 -11.34 -19.58 9.31
CA VAL A 232 -10.96 -20.86 8.72
C VAL A 232 -11.56 -21.01 7.33
N LEU A 233 -12.85 -20.73 7.18
CA LEU A 233 -13.59 -20.78 5.91
C LEU A 233 -14.23 -19.41 5.62
N GLY A 234 -14.23 -18.99 4.36
CA GLY A 234 -14.89 -17.75 3.92
C GLY A 234 -14.39 -17.24 2.57
N ALA A 235 -14.55 -15.94 2.32
CA ALA A 235 -14.08 -15.31 1.09
C ALA A 235 -12.56 -15.46 0.90
N SER A 236 -12.09 -15.56 -0.35
CA SER A 236 -10.68 -15.83 -0.67
C SER A 236 -9.70 -14.77 -0.17
N THR A 237 -10.18 -13.57 0.12
CA THR A 237 -9.38 -12.44 0.59
C THR A 237 -9.26 -12.37 2.12
N GLU A 238 -10.10 -13.08 2.86
CA GLU A 238 -10.30 -12.90 4.32
C GLU A 238 -10.21 -14.21 5.12
N ALA A 239 -10.09 -15.35 4.45
CA ALA A 239 -10.10 -16.67 5.08
C ALA A 239 -8.92 -17.54 4.65
N LEU A 240 -8.57 -18.51 5.50
CA LEU A 240 -7.52 -19.48 5.23
C LEU A 240 -7.87 -20.39 4.04
N TYR A 241 -9.14 -20.76 3.91
CA TYR A 241 -9.67 -21.53 2.80
C TYR A 241 -10.89 -20.86 2.18
N LYS A 242 -10.88 -20.70 0.84
CA LYS A 242 -12.01 -20.16 0.08
C LYS A 242 -13.20 -21.10 0.17
N HIS A 243 -14.34 -20.59 0.65
CA HIS A 243 -15.60 -21.33 0.73
C HIS A 243 -16.78 -20.35 0.79
N GLU A 244 -17.98 -20.78 0.39
CA GLU A 244 -19.18 -19.93 0.44
C GLU A 244 -19.69 -19.70 1.88
N GLN A 245 -19.53 -20.72 2.72
CA GLN A 245 -19.85 -20.66 4.14
C GLN A 245 -18.70 -20.04 4.94
N LYS A 246 -19.05 -19.42 6.07
CA LYS A 246 -18.06 -18.83 6.98
C LYS A 246 -17.87 -19.71 8.21
N LEU A 247 -16.61 -19.96 8.59
CA LEU A 247 -16.26 -20.67 9.83
C LEU A 247 -15.14 -19.91 10.52
N ILE A 248 -15.37 -19.58 11.79
CA ILE A 248 -14.44 -18.85 12.64
C ILE A 248 -14.09 -19.72 13.84
N ALA A 249 -12.82 -19.78 14.20
CA ALA A 249 -12.35 -20.38 15.44
C ALA A 249 -11.69 -19.33 16.32
N ALA A 250 -11.98 -19.34 17.62
CA ALA A 250 -11.42 -18.40 18.58
C ALA A 250 -10.89 -19.09 19.83
N PHE A 251 -9.87 -18.49 20.42
CA PHE A 251 -9.23 -18.92 21.66
C PHE A 251 -8.84 -17.71 22.48
N ASP A 252 -9.23 -17.68 23.75
CA ASP A 252 -8.78 -16.68 24.72
C ASP A 252 -8.14 -17.34 25.94
N TYR A 253 -7.13 -16.65 26.49
CA TYR A 253 -6.46 -16.98 27.73
C TYR A 253 -6.48 -15.79 28.68
N ASP A 254 -7.11 -15.96 29.83
CA ASP A 254 -7.36 -14.91 30.81
C ASP A 254 -6.46 -15.11 32.03
N LEU A 255 -5.53 -14.17 32.26
CA LEU A 255 -4.61 -14.18 33.40
C LEU A 255 -5.08 -13.19 34.49
N PRO A 256 -5.51 -13.67 35.67
CA PRO A 256 -6.03 -12.80 36.71
C PRO A 256 -4.93 -11.93 37.35
N HIS A 257 -5.28 -10.71 37.73
CA HIS A 257 -4.46 -9.85 38.58
C HIS A 257 -5.33 -9.12 39.62
N ASP A 258 -4.69 -8.73 40.72
CA ASP A 258 -5.33 -8.07 41.88
C ASP A 258 -6.55 -8.81 42.44
N SER A 259 -6.73 -10.08 42.07
CA SER A 259 -7.73 -11.00 42.59
C SER A 259 -7.06 -12.12 43.37
N LEU A 260 -7.37 -12.19 44.66
CA LEU A 260 -7.07 -13.36 45.47
C LEU A 260 -7.86 -14.53 44.88
N ASP A 261 -7.15 -15.60 44.52
CA ASP A 261 -7.72 -16.92 44.18
C ASP A 261 -8.52 -17.04 42.87
N SER A 262 -8.08 -16.36 41.81
CA SER A 262 -8.54 -16.65 40.44
C SER A 262 -7.48 -17.46 39.69
N ALA A 263 -7.88 -18.59 39.11
CA ALA A 263 -7.02 -19.35 38.19
C ALA A 263 -7.01 -18.68 36.82
N ALA A 264 -5.97 -18.97 36.03
CA ALA A 264 -6.01 -18.65 34.61
C ALA A 264 -7.15 -19.42 33.94
N LEU A 265 -7.91 -18.74 33.09
CA LEU A 265 -9.07 -19.33 32.40
C LEU A 265 -8.78 -19.46 30.90
N MET A 266 -9.31 -20.53 30.31
CA MET A 266 -9.24 -20.79 28.88
C MET A 266 -10.64 -20.80 28.29
N HIS A 267 -10.78 -20.13 27.14
CA HIS A 267 -12.02 -20.09 26.39
C HIS A 267 -11.76 -20.50 24.95
N VAL A 268 -12.62 -21.37 24.40
CA VAL A 268 -12.53 -21.82 23.01
C VAL A 268 -13.91 -21.72 22.38
N GLY A 269 -13.99 -21.19 21.16
CA GLY A 269 -15.25 -21.03 20.44
C GLY A 269 -15.15 -21.33 18.95
N LEU A 270 -16.24 -21.83 18.37
CA LEU A 270 -16.44 -21.99 16.94
C LEU A 270 -17.73 -21.29 16.52
N GLU A 271 -17.67 -20.44 15.49
CA GLU A 271 -18.83 -19.78 14.86
C GLU A 271 -18.93 -20.24 13.41
N TRP A 272 -20.01 -20.92 13.06
CA TRP A 272 -20.29 -21.39 11.71
C TRP A 272 -21.54 -20.71 11.15
N LEU A 273 -21.40 -20.06 10.00
CA LEU A 273 -22.51 -19.49 9.25
C LEU A 273 -22.76 -20.37 8.02
N PRO A 274 -23.64 -21.39 8.13
CA PRO A 274 -24.03 -22.22 6.97
C PRO A 274 -24.71 -21.39 5.88
N ILE A 275 -25.41 -20.33 6.28
CA ILE A 275 -25.96 -19.28 5.42
C ILE A 275 -25.76 -17.92 6.10
N LYS A 276 -25.76 -16.82 5.33
CA LYS A 276 -25.41 -15.48 5.84
C LYS A 276 -26.24 -15.00 7.03
N ASN A 277 -27.48 -15.48 7.16
CA ASN A 277 -28.44 -15.00 8.15
C ASN A 277 -28.51 -15.87 9.42
N ILE A 278 -27.81 -17.00 9.48
CA ILE A 278 -27.84 -17.93 10.61
C ILE A 278 -26.41 -18.23 11.04
N ALA A 279 -26.10 -17.98 12.31
CA ALA A 279 -24.85 -18.36 12.95
C ALA A 279 -25.11 -19.47 13.98
N LEU A 280 -24.40 -20.57 13.86
CA LEU A 280 -24.36 -21.65 14.85
C LEU A 280 -23.05 -21.56 15.62
N ARG A 281 -23.12 -21.65 16.94
CA ARG A 281 -21.97 -21.49 17.81
C ARG A 281 -21.87 -22.62 18.81
N CYS A 282 -20.64 -23.02 19.10
CA CYS A 282 -20.34 -23.85 20.25
C CYS A 282 -18.99 -23.47 20.84
N GLY A 283 -18.80 -23.74 22.12
CA GLY A 283 -17.55 -23.42 22.78
C GLY A 283 -17.38 -24.10 24.13
N LEU A 284 -16.16 -24.05 24.64
CA LEU A 284 -15.81 -24.49 25.99
C LEU A 284 -15.49 -23.25 26.82
N ASN A 285 -16.24 -23.05 27.90
CA ASN A 285 -16.09 -21.93 28.82
C ASN A 285 -15.53 -22.44 30.14
N GLN A 286 -14.27 -22.10 30.46
CA GLN A 286 -13.69 -22.40 31.76
C GLN A 286 -14.04 -21.31 32.76
N GLU A 287 -14.59 -21.71 33.89
CA GLU A 287 -14.81 -20.88 35.06
C GLU A 287 -13.97 -21.42 36.23
N SER A 288 -13.81 -20.64 37.30
CA SER A 288 -12.88 -20.92 38.41
C SER A 288 -12.96 -22.33 39.01
N GLN A 289 -14.09 -23.05 38.86
CA GLN A 289 -14.23 -24.43 39.33
C GLN A 289 -14.98 -25.35 38.36
N SER A 290 -15.16 -24.95 37.10
CA SER A 290 -15.89 -25.78 36.14
C SER A 290 -15.48 -25.53 34.69
N LEU A 291 -15.66 -26.54 33.85
CA LEU A 291 -15.56 -26.41 32.40
C LEU A 291 -16.93 -26.73 31.81
N GLY A 292 -17.53 -25.73 31.16
CA GLY A 292 -18.87 -25.80 30.62
C GLY A 292 -18.89 -25.86 29.10
N LEU A 293 -19.76 -26.70 28.53
CA LEU A 293 -20.12 -26.59 27.12
C LEU A 293 -21.08 -25.40 26.95
N THR A 294 -20.82 -24.59 25.92
CA THR A 294 -21.70 -23.51 25.49
C THR A 294 -22.21 -23.79 24.09
N LEU A 295 -23.45 -23.39 23.84
CA LEU A 295 -24.12 -23.47 22.54
C LEU A 295 -24.75 -22.12 22.24
N GLY A 296 -24.73 -21.69 20.99
CA GLY A 296 -25.35 -20.45 20.58
C GLY A 296 -25.98 -20.50 19.20
N LEU A 297 -27.01 -19.67 19.02
CA LEU A 297 -27.70 -19.44 17.76
C LEU A 297 -27.79 -17.93 17.54
N GLY A 298 -27.32 -17.44 16.40
CA GLY A 298 -27.48 -16.08 15.94
C GLY A 298 -28.40 -16.03 14.74
N LEU A 299 -29.40 -15.15 14.77
CA LEU A 299 -30.29 -14.86 13.65
C LEU A 299 -30.08 -13.41 13.22
N ILE A 300 -29.74 -13.20 11.95
CA ILE A 300 -29.51 -11.87 11.38
C ILE A 300 -30.66 -11.56 10.42
N GLN A 301 -31.40 -10.49 10.72
CA GLN A 301 -32.52 -10.01 9.92
C GLN A 301 -32.42 -8.50 9.74
N GLY A 302 -32.19 -8.05 8.50
CA GLY A 302 -31.87 -6.65 8.23
C GLY A 302 -30.60 -6.23 8.99
N ASN A 303 -30.71 -5.17 9.80
CA ASN A 303 -29.59 -4.59 10.55
C ASN A 303 -29.54 -5.08 12.00
N PHE A 304 -30.37 -6.07 12.35
CA PHE A 304 -30.49 -6.59 13.69
C PHE A 304 -29.97 -8.02 13.75
N ARG A 305 -29.22 -8.32 14.81
CA ARG A 305 -28.78 -9.64 15.20
C ARG A 305 -29.47 -10.01 16.51
N PHE A 306 -30.10 -11.17 16.52
CA PHE A 306 -30.68 -11.78 17.71
C PHE A 306 -29.82 -12.98 18.06
N ASP A 307 -29.18 -12.96 19.22
CA ASP A 307 -28.35 -14.07 19.67
C ASP A 307 -28.97 -14.73 20.90
N TYR A 308 -29.05 -16.05 20.84
CA TYR A 308 -29.34 -16.92 21.96
C TYR A 308 -28.09 -17.70 22.33
N ALA A 309 -27.81 -17.84 23.62
CA ALA A 309 -26.78 -18.73 24.11
C ALA A 309 -27.22 -19.50 25.35
N TYR A 310 -26.70 -20.71 25.45
CA TYR A 310 -26.83 -21.62 26.58
C TYR A 310 -25.43 -21.96 27.08
N ALA A 311 -25.23 -21.96 28.39
CA ALA A 311 -24.00 -22.44 29.01
C ALA A 311 -24.32 -23.50 30.06
N ALA A 312 -23.72 -24.68 29.92
CA ALA A 312 -23.78 -25.70 30.95
C ALA A 312 -22.74 -25.36 32.04
N ARG A 313 -23.17 -25.23 33.30
CA ARG A 313 -22.23 -25.00 34.43
C ARG A 313 -22.25 -26.18 35.39
N PRO A 314 -21.47 -27.24 35.11
CA PRO A 314 -21.50 -28.46 35.91
C PRO A 314 -21.02 -28.26 37.36
N GLY A 315 -20.31 -27.16 37.65
CA GLY A 315 -19.85 -26.82 39.01
C GLY A 315 -20.93 -26.21 39.91
N ILE A 316 -22.07 -25.77 39.36
CA ILE A 316 -23.14 -25.12 40.12
C ILE A 316 -24.46 -25.82 39.80
N SER A 317 -24.90 -26.70 40.70
CA SER A 317 -26.14 -27.48 40.52
C SER A 317 -27.35 -26.56 40.32
N GLY A 318 -28.05 -26.68 39.19
CA GLY A 318 -29.24 -25.89 38.86
C GLY A 318 -28.99 -24.59 38.10
N ASP A 319 -27.74 -24.11 37.99
CA ASP A 319 -27.40 -22.92 37.20
C ASP A 319 -27.04 -23.32 35.76
N ASN A 320 -27.98 -23.18 34.84
CA ASN A 320 -27.76 -23.40 33.41
C ASN A 320 -28.25 -22.17 32.65
N PRO A 321 -27.45 -21.09 32.60
CA PRO A 321 -27.97 -19.81 32.21
C PRO A 321 -28.26 -19.74 30.71
N HIS A 322 -29.38 -19.08 30.40
CA HIS A 322 -29.82 -18.76 29.05
C HIS A 322 -29.70 -17.26 28.81
N TYR A 323 -29.05 -16.88 27.72
CA TYR A 323 -28.80 -15.49 27.35
C TYR A 323 -29.52 -15.16 26.05
N PHE A 324 -30.22 -14.03 26.04
CA PHE A 324 -30.86 -13.46 24.86
C PHE A 324 -30.32 -12.04 24.69
N SER A 325 -29.57 -11.82 23.62
CA SER A 325 -29.10 -10.49 23.27
C SER A 325 -29.70 -10.03 21.95
N ILE A 326 -29.91 -8.72 21.88
CA ILE A 326 -30.27 -8.03 20.66
C ILE A 326 -29.17 -7.03 20.36
N SER A 327 -28.73 -7.02 19.11
CA SER A 327 -27.73 -6.09 18.62
C SER A 327 -28.20 -5.44 17.34
N TYR A 328 -28.14 -4.12 17.29
CA TYR A 328 -28.13 -3.39 16.03
C TYR A 328 -26.70 -3.40 15.51
N ILE A 329 -26.48 -4.17 14.44
CA ILE A 329 -25.14 -4.39 13.85
C ILE A 329 -24.83 -3.43 12.70
N GLY A 330 -25.73 -2.48 12.42
CA GLY A 330 -25.63 -1.56 11.29
C GLY A 330 -26.09 -2.18 9.97
N SER A 331 -26.48 -1.34 9.01
CA SER A 331 -26.72 -1.78 7.61
C SER A 331 -25.45 -1.60 6.81
N ASP A 332 -25.10 -2.61 6.02
CA ASP A 332 -24.20 -2.49 4.87
C ASP A 332 -24.85 -1.71 3.71
N ASN A 333 -25.58 -0.63 3.98
CA ASN A 333 -26.10 0.23 2.91
C ASN A 333 -25.05 1.25 2.51
N VAL A 334 -23.86 0.74 2.22
CA VAL A 334 -22.84 1.45 1.45
C VAL A 334 -22.90 0.88 0.05
N LYS A 335 -23.55 1.59 -0.87
CA LYS A 335 -23.44 1.27 -2.28
C LYS A 335 -22.04 1.67 -2.72
N ILE A 336 -21.18 0.67 -2.90
CA ILE A 336 -19.83 0.87 -3.42
C ILE A 336 -19.92 0.87 -4.95
N GLU A 337 -19.85 2.06 -5.54
CA GLU A 337 -19.71 2.21 -6.98
C GLU A 337 -18.21 2.31 -7.29
N LYS A 338 -17.64 1.21 -7.80
CA LYS A 338 -16.29 1.24 -8.39
C LYS A 338 -16.40 1.68 -9.84
N SER A 339 -15.82 2.83 -10.18
CA SER A 339 -15.64 3.25 -11.57
C SER A 339 -14.16 3.21 -11.95
N LEU A 340 -13.85 2.56 -13.06
CA LEU A 340 -12.49 2.56 -13.58
C LEU A 340 -12.15 3.96 -14.09
N LYS A 341 -11.18 4.63 -13.46
CA LYS A 341 -10.71 5.95 -13.91
C LYS A 341 -9.57 5.82 -14.90
N LYS A 342 -8.59 4.99 -14.56
CA LYS A 342 -7.35 4.88 -15.32
C LYS A 342 -6.74 3.50 -15.14
N LYS A 343 -6.31 2.89 -16.24
CA LYS A 343 -5.40 1.75 -16.19
C LYS A 343 -3.99 2.33 -16.23
N GLU A 344 -3.26 2.29 -15.12
CA GLU A 344 -1.83 2.61 -15.15
C GLU A 344 -1.06 1.33 -15.48
N SER A 345 -0.74 1.25 -16.76
CA SER A 345 0.08 0.17 -17.32
C SER A 345 1.52 0.35 -16.85
N ALA A 346 2.07 -0.63 -16.14
CA ALA A 346 3.49 -0.66 -15.85
C ALA A 346 4.01 -2.10 -15.91
N ILE A 347 4.08 -2.67 -17.11
CA ILE A 347 5.14 -3.65 -17.34
C ILE A 347 6.43 -2.87 -17.20
N LYS A 348 7.03 -2.95 -16.01
CA LYS A 348 8.29 -2.27 -15.74
C LYS A 348 9.38 -3.15 -16.29
N VAL A 349 10.05 -2.69 -17.35
CA VAL A 349 11.29 -3.31 -17.81
C VAL A 349 12.40 -2.81 -16.90
N ILE A 350 13.02 -3.74 -16.19
CA ILE A 350 14.14 -3.50 -15.28
C ILE A 350 15.43 -3.39 -16.09
N GLU A 351 15.60 -4.28 -17.08
CA GLU A 351 16.77 -4.34 -17.93
C GLU A 351 16.35 -4.81 -19.33
N PRO A 352 16.90 -4.26 -20.43
CA PRO A 352 17.72 -3.05 -20.44
C PRO A 352 16.86 -1.80 -20.25
N ALA A 353 17.49 -0.67 -19.93
CA ALA A 353 16.80 0.62 -19.90
C ALA A 353 16.27 0.99 -21.30
N ASP A 354 15.26 1.86 -21.38
CA ASP A 354 14.85 2.41 -22.68
C ASP A 354 16.00 3.22 -23.31
N ARG A 355 16.11 3.16 -24.65
CA ARG A 355 17.20 3.75 -25.44
C ARG A 355 18.59 3.18 -25.11
N TYR A 356 18.65 1.90 -24.76
CA TYR A 356 19.90 1.19 -24.48
C TYR A 356 20.76 1.04 -25.74
N ILE A 357 22.08 1.15 -25.60
CA ILE A 357 23.05 1.02 -26.70
C ILE A 357 23.94 -0.17 -26.40
N THR A 358 24.09 -1.07 -27.38
CA THR A 358 24.90 -2.29 -27.24
C THR A 358 25.53 -2.68 -28.57
N SER A 359 26.62 -3.44 -28.53
CA SER A 359 27.15 -4.14 -29.71
C SER A 359 26.62 -5.58 -29.82
N MET A 360 25.94 -6.08 -28.78
CA MET A 360 25.43 -7.44 -28.71
C MET A 360 24.28 -7.65 -29.71
N GLU A 361 24.22 -8.85 -30.27
CA GLU A 361 23.14 -9.27 -31.15
C GLU A 361 21.84 -9.57 -30.38
N ILE A 362 21.95 -9.91 -29.10
CA ILE A 362 20.84 -10.30 -28.24
C ILE A 362 20.98 -9.53 -26.92
N VAL A 363 19.86 -9.04 -26.38
CA VAL A 363 19.81 -8.43 -25.05
C VAL A 363 18.94 -9.22 -24.11
N LYS A 364 19.34 -9.25 -22.84
CA LYS A 364 18.56 -9.82 -21.76
C LYS A 364 17.49 -8.81 -21.32
N ILE A 365 16.25 -9.27 -21.30
CA ILE A 365 15.07 -8.51 -20.89
C ILE A 365 14.64 -9.05 -19.53
N ILE A 366 14.74 -8.19 -18.51
CA ILE A 366 14.19 -8.42 -17.19
C ILE A 366 12.97 -7.53 -17.03
N THR A 367 11.81 -8.09 -16.72
CA THR A 367 10.62 -7.30 -16.42
C THR A 367 9.91 -7.73 -15.14
N GLU A 368 9.36 -6.76 -14.42
CA GLU A 368 8.45 -6.98 -13.30
C GLU A 368 7.02 -6.66 -13.76
N PRO A 369 6.19 -7.69 -13.99
CA PRO A 369 4.85 -7.52 -14.52
C PRO A 369 3.86 -7.15 -13.41
N LYS A 370 3.84 -5.88 -12.99
CA LYS A 370 2.87 -5.34 -12.02
C LYS A 370 1.85 -4.45 -12.72
N PHE A 371 0.59 -4.85 -12.70
CA PHE A 371 -0.49 -4.02 -13.23
C PHE A 371 -1.13 -3.20 -12.12
N ALA A 372 -1.25 -1.88 -12.30
CA ALA A 372 -1.98 -1.03 -11.38
C ALA A 372 -3.33 -0.60 -11.98
N VAL A 373 -4.41 -0.98 -11.32
CA VAL A 373 -5.75 -0.43 -11.61
C VAL A 373 -5.96 0.76 -10.71
N ILE A 374 -6.26 1.91 -11.31
CA ILE A 374 -6.78 3.06 -10.59
C ILE A 374 -8.29 3.10 -10.79
N SER A 375 -9.00 2.77 -9.72
CA SER A 375 -10.45 2.89 -9.64
C SER A 375 -10.81 4.03 -8.69
N GLU A 376 -11.82 4.81 -9.04
CA GLU A 376 -12.53 5.61 -8.06
C GLU A 376 -13.56 4.72 -7.40
N GLU A 377 -13.36 4.46 -6.11
CA GLU A 377 -14.34 3.81 -5.28
C GLU A 377 -15.20 4.89 -4.62
N LYS A 378 -16.44 4.99 -5.07
CA LYS A 378 -17.43 5.86 -4.47
C LYS A 378 -18.26 5.06 -3.49
N LYS A 379 -18.09 5.34 -2.20
CA LYS A 379 -18.90 4.82 -1.12
C LYS A 379 -20.11 5.72 -0.96
N ILE A 380 -21.30 5.22 -1.24
CA ILE A 380 -22.55 5.95 -1.09
C ILE A 380 -23.29 5.39 0.11
N TRP A 381 -23.43 6.20 1.15
CA TRP A 381 -24.12 5.86 2.37
C TRP A 381 -25.62 6.09 2.17
N GLU A 382 -26.41 5.05 1.99
CA GLU A 382 -27.85 5.22 1.71
C GLU A 382 -28.62 5.72 2.94
N SER A 383 -28.10 5.50 4.15
CA SER A 383 -28.72 5.94 5.40
C SER A 383 -28.61 7.45 5.64
N THR A 384 -27.55 8.09 5.13
CA THR A 384 -27.27 9.53 5.30
C THR A 384 -27.37 10.32 4.01
N GLY A 385 -27.38 9.65 2.85
CA GLY A 385 -27.30 10.28 1.52
C GLY A 385 -25.92 10.87 1.21
N THR A 386 -24.92 10.67 2.06
CA THR A 386 -23.56 11.18 1.86
C THR A 386 -22.78 10.23 0.96
N SER A 387 -21.80 10.76 0.23
CA SER A 387 -20.89 9.93 -0.56
C SER A 387 -19.46 10.40 -0.40
N GLU A 388 -18.55 9.44 -0.27
CA GLU A 388 -17.11 9.66 -0.25
C GLU A 388 -16.49 8.92 -1.43
N ALA A 389 -15.72 9.64 -2.25
CA ALA A 389 -14.96 9.06 -3.34
C ALA A 389 -13.49 9.00 -2.93
N ALA A 390 -12.90 7.81 -3.03
CA ALA A 390 -11.48 7.60 -2.83
C ALA A 390 -10.88 6.98 -4.09
N GLU A 391 -9.70 7.46 -4.46
CA GLU A 391 -8.90 6.81 -5.49
C GLU A 391 -8.18 5.60 -4.87
N ILE A 392 -8.41 4.43 -5.45
CA ILE A 392 -7.80 3.18 -5.01
C ILE A 392 -6.87 2.68 -6.10
N LYS A 393 -5.63 2.37 -5.72
CA LYS A 393 -4.62 1.76 -6.57
C LYS A 393 -4.44 0.29 -6.18
N GLU A 394 -4.98 -0.62 -6.97
CA GLU A 394 -4.88 -2.07 -6.76
C GLU A 394 -3.80 -2.66 -7.69
N PHE A 395 -2.97 -3.56 -7.16
CA PHE A 395 -1.91 -4.22 -7.92
C PHE A 395 -2.28 -5.67 -8.24
N TYR A 396 -2.09 -6.07 -9.50
CA TYR A 396 -2.34 -7.43 -9.97
C TYR A 396 -1.10 -8.02 -10.63
N ASP A 397 -0.87 -9.30 -10.39
CA ASP A 397 0.12 -10.10 -11.12
C ASP A 397 -0.41 -10.45 -12.52
N LEU A 398 0.42 -10.30 -13.55
CA LEU A 398 0.05 -10.72 -14.90
C LEU A 398 0.10 -12.26 -15.02
N THR A 399 -0.89 -12.84 -15.70
CA THR A 399 -1.03 -14.30 -15.84
C THR A 399 -0.17 -14.87 -16.99
N ASN A 400 0.05 -14.08 -18.05
CA ASN A 400 0.92 -14.45 -19.17
C ASN A 400 1.74 -13.24 -19.62
N VAL A 401 3.02 -13.45 -19.94
CA VAL A 401 3.93 -12.44 -20.49
C VAL A 401 4.48 -12.92 -21.83
N TYR A 402 4.63 -12.01 -22.78
CA TYR A 402 5.14 -12.22 -24.13
C TYR A 402 6.26 -11.22 -24.43
N VAL A 403 7.31 -11.69 -25.08
CA VAL A 403 8.38 -10.83 -25.63
C VAL A 403 8.49 -11.09 -27.12
N ASP A 404 8.32 -10.05 -27.94
CA ASP A 404 8.21 -10.11 -29.40
C ASP A 404 7.26 -11.26 -29.86
N GLY A 405 6.13 -11.38 -29.16
CA GLY A 405 5.09 -12.39 -29.42
C GLY A 405 5.38 -13.82 -28.96
N LYS A 406 6.52 -14.09 -28.34
CA LYS A 406 6.81 -15.40 -27.73
C LYS A 406 6.37 -15.42 -26.26
N LYS A 407 5.49 -16.36 -25.91
CA LYS A 407 5.02 -16.57 -24.54
C LYS A 407 6.16 -17.04 -23.64
N ILE A 408 6.23 -16.49 -22.44
CA ILE A 408 7.18 -16.89 -21.40
C ILE A 408 6.42 -17.55 -20.23
N GLU A 409 6.84 -18.74 -19.81
CA GLU A 409 6.14 -19.57 -18.81
C GLU A 409 6.51 -19.25 -17.34
N GLN A 410 7.04 -18.07 -17.06
CA GLN A 410 7.50 -17.69 -15.72
C GLN A 410 6.50 -16.76 -15.02
N THR A 411 6.24 -17.02 -13.73
CA THR A 411 5.49 -16.13 -12.83
C THR A 411 6.46 -15.27 -12.02
N GLY A 412 6.24 -13.96 -11.97
CA GLY A 412 7.12 -13.00 -11.25
C GLY A 412 8.07 -12.25 -12.18
N THR A 413 9.30 -11.99 -11.74
CA THR A 413 10.33 -11.38 -12.59
C THR A 413 10.64 -12.29 -13.77
N VAL A 414 10.37 -11.83 -14.99
CA VAL A 414 10.63 -12.58 -16.21
C VAL A 414 12.00 -12.21 -16.74
N GLU A 415 12.84 -13.22 -16.97
CA GLU A 415 14.16 -13.06 -17.59
C GLU A 415 14.19 -13.82 -18.92
N VAL A 416 14.34 -13.09 -20.03
CA VAL A 416 14.39 -13.69 -21.37
C VAL A 416 15.33 -12.94 -22.30
N ASN A 417 15.92 -13.66 -23.24
CA ASN A 417 16.70 -13.07 -24.32
C ASN A 417 15.81 -12.57 -25.47
N SER A 418 16.11 -11.39 -26.00
CA SER A 418 15.47 -10.87 -27.21
C SER A 418 15.71 -11.77 -28.43
N GLN A 419 14.97 -11.51 -29.51
CA GLN A 419 15.36 -12.04 -30.82
C GLN A 419 16.66 -11.35 -31.30
N PRO A 420 17.43 -11.98 -32.22
CA PRO A 420 18.60 -11.36 -32.83
C PRO A 420 18.26 -10.01 -33.48
N MET A 421 18.90 -8.96 -32.99
CA MET A 421 18.71 -7.57 -33.43
C MET A 421 19.55 -7.27 -34.67
N LYS A 422 19.07 -6.44 -35.59
CA LYS A 422 19.89 -5.92 -36.70
C LYS A 422 20.74 -4.74 -36.22
N TYR A 423 21.83 -4.41 -36.91
CA TYR A 423 22.53 -3.15 -36.67
C TYR A 423 21.58 -1.96 -36.90
N GLY A 424 21.70 -0.94 -36.05
CA GLY A 424 20.80 0.21 -35.98
C GLY A 424 19.73 0.08 -34.90
N ARG A 425 18.66 0.88 -35.04
CA ARG A 425 17.55 0.94 -34.07
C ARG A 425 16.66 -0.31 -34.15
N ASN A 426 16.40 -0.90 -32.99
CA ASN A 426 15.47 -2.00 -32.78
C ASN A 426 14.45 -1.60 -31.70
N VAL A 427 13.23 -2.12 -31.81
CA VAL A 427 12.16 -1.96 -30.82
C VAL A 427 11.73 -3.34 -30.38
N ILE A 428 11.81 -3.61 -29.08
CA ILE A 428 11.42 -4.87 -28.48
C ILE A 428 10.08 -4.65 -27.77
N TYR A 429 9.10 -5.48 -28.08
CA TYR A 429 7.76 -5.39 -27.49
C TYR A 429 7.62 -6.38 -26.34
N VAL A 430 7.27 -5.88 -25.16
CA VAL A 430 6.96 -6.68 -23.98
C VAL A 430 5.47 -6.55 -23.69
N THR A 431 4.71 -7.64 -23.88
CA THR A 431 3.26 -7.66 -23.71
C THR A 431 2.83 -8.56 -22.58
N GLY A 432 1.96 -8.09 -21.69
CA GLY A 432 1.38 -8.86 -20.59
C GLY A 432 -0.13 -8.96 -20.71
N VAL A 433 -0.70 -10.11 -20.38
CA VAL A 433 -2.14 -10.40 -20.51
C VAL A 433 -2.74 -10.79 -19.16
N ILE A 434 -3.89 -10.20 -18.84
CA ILE A 434 -4.68 -10.46 -17.62
C ILE A 434 -5.98 -11.19 -18.01
N THR A 435 -6.40 -12.19 -17.24
CA THR A 435 -7.74 -12.82 -17.38
C THR A 435 -8.56 -12.63 -16.08
N PRO A 436 -9.88 -12.40 -16.17
CA PRO A 436 -10.82 -13.09 -17.08
C PRO A 436 -11.14 -12.44 -18.44
N ASP A 437 -11.05 -11.12 -18.60
CA ASP A 437 -11.57 -10.41 -19.80
C ASP A 437 -10.50 -9.97 -20.83
N SER A 438 -9.32 -10.60 -20.83
CA SER A 438 -8.30 -10.55 -21.89
C SER A 438 -7.82 -9.15 -22.33
N ILE A 439 -7.40 -8.31 -21.38
CA ILE A 439 -6.72 -7.05 -21.70
C ILE A 439 -5.22 -7.32 -21.88
N ALA A 440 -4.68 -7.01 -23.06
CA ALA A 440 -3.24 -7.01 -23.32
C ALA A 440 -2.64 -5.63 -23.08
N ILE A 441 -1.48 -5.58 -22.44
CA ILE A 441 -0.72 -4.35 -22.13
C ILE A 441 0.64 -4.51 -22.76
N THR A 442 1.07 -3.55 -23.59
CA THR A 442 2.37 -3.60 -24.27
C THR A 442 3.25 -2.42 -23.86
N THR A 443 4.49 -2.71 -23.46
CA THR A 443 5.57 -1.74 -23.28
C THR A 443 6.63 -1.97 -24.38
N GLU A 444 7.26 -0.88 -24.83
CA GLU A 444 8.33 -0.90 -25.82
C GLU A 444 9.67 -0.61 -25.14
N VAL A 445 10.71 -1.32 -25.56
CA VAL A 445 12.10 -1.06 -25.19
C VAL A 445 12.88 -0.78 -26.45
N LYS A 446 13.43 0.43 -26.57
CA LYS A 446 14.24 0.82 -27.73
C LYS A 446 15.70 0.48 -27.48
N VAL A 447 16.31 -0.21 -28.43
CA VAL A 447 17.71 -0.62 -28.35
C VAL A 447 18.42 -0.24 -29.63
N LEU A 448 19.57 0.40 -29.53
CA LEU A 448 20.47 0.66 -30.64
C LEU A 448 21.57 -0.39 -30.62
N ARG A 449 21.59 -1.27 -31.64
CA ARG A 449 22.72 -2.15 -31.89
C ARG A 449 23.74 -1.40 -32.73
N PHE A 450 24.82 -0.95 -32.10
CA PHE A 450 25.85 -0.12 -32.72
C PHE A 450 27.15 -0.90 -32.89
N ASP A 451 27.80 -0.73 -34.05
CA ASP A 451 29.17 -1.19 -34.27
C ASP A 451 30.12 0.00 -34.07
N PRO A 452 30.90 0.03 -32.98
CA PRO A 452 31.70 1.19 -32.69
C PRO A 452 32.93 1.30 -33.59
N PHE A 453 33.47 2.51 -33.72
CA PHE A 453 34.70 2.74 -34.48
C PHE A 453 35.86 1.95 -33.86
N LYS A 454 36.88 1.61 -34.67
CA LYS A 454 37.99 0.75 -34.24
C LYS A 454 38.74 1.23 -33.00
N ASP A 455 38.72 2.54 -32.75
CA ASP A 455 39.41 3.23 -31.66
C ASP A 455 38.45 3.77 -30.58
N THR A 456 37.20 3.32 -30.58
CA THR A 456 36.22 3.60 -29.53
C THR A 456 35.60 2.29 -29.07
N GLU A 457 35.89 1.82 -27.87
CA GLU A 457 35.23 0.63 -27.33
C GLU A 457 33.82 0.96 -26.81
N MET A 458 32.94 -0.04 -26.66
CA MET A 458 31.60 0.16 -26.08
C MET A 458 31.61 0.71 -24.64
N THR A 459 32.75 0.61 -23.95
CA THR A 459 32.98 1.14 -22.60
C THR A 459 33.54 2.56 -22.59
N TYR A 460 33.84 3.14 -23.76
CA TYR A 460 34.40 4.48 -23.86
C TYR A 460 33.42 5.54 -23.32
N TRP A 461 33.90 6.50 -22.54
CA TRP A 461 33.04 7.43 -21.79
C TRP A 461 32.07 8.25 -22.67
N ALA A 462 32.49 8.60 -23.89
CA ALA A 462 31.67 9.35 -24.84
C ALA A 462 30.97 8.45 -25.87
N ILE A 463 30.90 7.13 -25.65
CA ILE A 463 30.34 6.20 -26.64
C ILE A 463 28.89 6.54 -27.00
N THR A 464 28.06 6.91 -26.01
CA THR A 464 26.65 7.24 -26.24
C THR A 464 26.49 8.45 -27.16
N PRO A 465 27.12 9.62 -26.89
CA PRO A 465 27.17 10.72 -27.84
C PRO A 465 27.73 10.34 -29.21
N ILE A 466 28.84 9.59 -29.26
CA ILE A 466 29.48 9.21 -30.53
C ILE A 466 28.56 8.33 -31.38
N ALA A 467 27.97 7.30 -30.78
CA ALA A 467 27.04 6.39 -31.44
C ALA A 467 25.82 7.14 -31.97
N LEU A 468 25.15 7.92 -31.11
CA LEU A 468 23.94 8.64 -31.50
C LEU A 468 24.21 9.71 -32.56
N ASN A 469 25.28 10.49 -32.41
CA ASN A 469 25.68 11.47 -33.42
C ASN A 469 26.10 10.80 -34.74
N SER A 470 26.57 9.55 -34.71
CA SER A 470 26.87 8.78 -35.91
C SER A 470 25.60 8.27 -36.61
N GLU A 471 24.67 7.70 -35.85
CA GLU A 471 23.38 7.20 -36.35
C GLU A 471 22.52 8.30 -36.97
N ILE A 472 22.51 9.50 -36.39
CA ILE A 472 21.81 10.66 -36.99
C ILE A 472 22.62 11.35 -38.09
N GLY A 473 23.77 10.80 -38.49
CA GLY A 473 24.56 11.22 -39.65
C GLY A 473 25.49 12.43 -39.44
N LEU A 474 25.65 12.94 -38.22
CA LEU A 474 26.55 14.06 -37.93
C LEU A 474 28.02 13.61 -37.95
N ILE A 475 28.31 12.43 -37.39
CA ILE A 475 29.65 11.86 -37.29
C ILE A 475 29.79 10.65 -38.22
N LYS A 476 30.75 10.71 -39.15
CA LYS A 476 31.06 9.61 -40.08
C LYS A 476 32.39 8.91 -39.80
N GLY A 477 33.18 9.42 -38.86
CA GLY A 477 34.56 8.97 -38.64
C GLY A 477 35.48 9.31 -39.82
N TYR A 478 36.64 8.66 -39.85
CA TYR A 478 37.64 8.74 -40.91
C TYR A 478 37.55 7.52 -41.85
N PRO A 479 38.12 7.58 -43.07
CA PRO A 479 38.07 6.47 -44.04
C PRO A 479 38.66 5.13 -43.55
N ASP A 480 39.50 5.17 -42.51
CA ASP A 480 40.12 3.99 -41.89
C ASP A 480 39.23 3.30 -40.82
N ASN A 481 38.00 3.79 -40.65
CA ASN A 481 37.02 3.42 -39.61
C ASN A 481 37.45 3.80 -38.19
N THR A 482 38.14 4.94 -38.04
CA THR A 482 38.49 5.54 -36.73
C THR A 482 37.67 6.80 -36.45
N PHE A 483 37.44 7.12 -35.18
CA PHE A 483 36.84 8.37 -34.74
C PHE A 483 37.88 9.41 -34.30
N ARG A 484 39.01 8.94 -33.75
CA ARG A 484 40.12 9.68 -33.13
C ARG A 484 39.64 10.57 -31.99
N PRO A 485 39.10 10.00 -30.91
CA PRO A 485 38.39 10.75 -29.87
C PRO A 485 39.25 11.81 -29.16
N GLU A 486 40.52 11.49 -28.88
CA GLU A 486 41.45 12.38 -28.16
C GLU A 486 42.10 13.43 -29.06
N LYS A 487 41.94 13.33 -30.39
CA LYS A 487 42.48 14.33 -31.31
C LYS A 487 41.70 15.64 -31.13
N GLY A 488 42.42 16.75 -31.00
CA GLY A 488 41.83 18.08 -31.00
C GLY A 488 40.99 18.35 -32.25
N ILE A 489 39.78 18.86 -32.07
CA ILE A 489 38.87 19.20 -33.15
C ILE A 489 39.30 20.52 -33.79
N THR A 490 39.37 20.55 -35.12
CA THR A 490 39.71 21.79 -35.84
C THR A 490 38.49 22.71 -35.95
N ARG A 491 38.75 24.01 -36.16
CA ARG A 491 37.70 25.01 -36.43
C ARG A 491 36.74 24.56 -37.53
N ALA A 492 37.29 24.10 -38.67
CA ALA A 492 36.50 23.60 -39.79
C ALA A 492 35.71 22.33 -39.46
N GLU A 493 36.32 21.39 -38.73
CA GLU A 493 35.64 20.16 -38.32
C GLU A 493 34.43 20.46 -37.42
N LEU A 494 34.59 21.30 -36.39
CA LEU A 494 33.49 21.67 -35.49
C LEU A 494 32.37 22.35 -36.28
N LEU A 495 32.68 23.33 -37.14
CA LEU A 495 31.66 23.98 -37.97
C LEU A 495 30.90 22.99 -38.85
N SER A 496 31.61 22.04 -39.47
CA SER A 496 30.96 21.05 -40.32
C SER A 496 29.95 20.19 -39.56
N LEU A 497 30.22 19.86 -38.29
CA LEU A 497 29.27 19.14 -37.43
C LEU A 497 28.05 20.00 -37.13
N LEU A 498 28.25 21.28 -36.75
CA LEU A 498 27.17 22.20 -36.42
C LEU A 498 26.28 22.48 -37.63
N ILE A 499 26.84 22.76 -38.79
CA ILE A 499 26.05 23.10 -39.98
C ILE A 499 25.26 21.90 -40.52
N ARG A 500 25.78 20.67 -40.38
CA ARG A 500 25.04 19.45 -40.77
C ARG A 500 23.72 19.28 -40.01
N THR A 501 23.63 19.78 -38.78
CA THR A 501 22.38 19.73 -38.00
C THR A 501 21.26 20.58 -38.62
N LEU A 502 21.61 21.60 -39.40
CA LEU A 502 20.66 22.57 -39.95
C LEU A 502 19.98 22.06 -41.23
N ASN A 503 20.41 20.90 -41.73
CA ASN A 503 19.93 20.30 -42.98
C ASN A 503 20.00 21.27 -44.18
N VAL A 504 20.97 22.20 -44.17
CA VAL A 504 21.22 23.12 -45.27
C VAL A 504 22.14 22.41 -46.26
N SER A 505 21.70 22.27 -47.51
CA SER A 505 22.52 21.73 -48.61
C SER A 505 23.70 22.67 -48.87
N PRO A 506 24.94 22.22 -48.64
CA PRO A 506 26.16 22.99 -48.96
C PRO A 506 26.26 23.33 -50.45
N GLU A 507 25.63 22.51 -51.31
CA GLU A 507 25.63 22.63 -52.76
C GLU A 507 24.75 23.78 -53.29
N ALA A 508 23.85 24.32 -52.45
CA ALA A 508 22.95 25.41 -52.83
C ALA A 508 23.54 26.82 -52.59
N LEU A 509 24.79 26.91 -52.13
CA LEU A 509 25.43 28.17 -51.81
C LEU A 509 26.05 28.80 -53.05
N ASP A 510 25.65 30.04 -53.36
CA ASP A 510 26.29 30.86 -54.39
C ASP A 510 27.80 30.96 -54.13
N GLU A 511 28.60 30.34 -54.99
CA GLU A 511 30.06 30.25 -54.88
C GLU A 511 30.71 31.65 -54.90
N ALA A 512 30.08 32.64 -55.53
CA ALA A 512 30.71 33.91 -55.87
C ALA A 512 31.04 34.84 -54.68
N SER A 513 30.37 34.73 -53.52
CA SER A 513 30.37 35.79 -52.50
C SER A 513 31.41 35.68 -51.37
N ILE A 514 32.26 34.63 -51.32
CA ILE A 514 33.16 34.37 -50.17
C ILE A 514 34.64 34.19 -50.49
N TYR A 515 34.99 34.06 -51.77
CA TYR A 515 36.40 33.98 -52.16
C TYR A 515 37.23 35.23 -51.78
N GLU A 516 36.58 36.29 -51.29
CA GLU A 516 37.23 37.54 -50.90
C GLU A 516 37.31 37.78 -49.39
N LYS A 517 36.65 36.97 -48.53
CA LYS A 517 36.60 37.27 -47.07
C LYS A 517 37.82 36.77 -46.28
N PHE A 518 38.35 35.60 -46.63
CA PHE A 518 39.49 34.99 -45.91
C PHE A 518 40.60 34.57 -46.86
N THR A 519 41.84 34.98 -46.58
CA THR A 519 42.99 34.76 -47.47
C THR A 519 43.54 33.33 -47.47
N ASP A 520 43.19 32.53 -46.46
CA ASP A 520 43.69 31.17 -46.23
C ASP A 520 42.66 30.06 -46.49
N VAL A 521 41.52 30.39 -47.11
CA VAL A 521 40.47 29.44 -47.50
C VAL A 521 40.35 29.43 -49.03
N PRO A 522 41.08 28.54 -49.73
CA PRO A 522 41.02 28.46 -51.18
C PRO A 522 39.67 27.92 -51.66
N LYS A 523 39.38 28.11 -52.96
CA LYS A 523 38.05 27.82 -53.52
C LYS A 523 37.62 26.36 -53.42
N ASP A 524 38.60 25.47 -53.50
CA ASP A 524 38.48 24.02 -53.45
C ASP A 524 38.56 23.47 -52.02
N ASN A 525 38.60 24.33 -51.00
CA ASN A 525 38.60 23.88 -49.61
C ASN A 525 37.27 23.23 -49.26
N TRP A 526 37.31 21.96 -48.83
CA TRP A 526 36.14 21.18 -48.42
C TRP A 526 35.29 21.86 -47.34
N ALA A 527 35.91 22.71 -46.50
CA ALA A 527 35.24 23.39 -45.40
C ALA A 527 34.58 24.71 -45.81
N LEU A 528 34.87 25.23 -47.00
CA LEU A 528 34.38 26.51 -47.51
C LEU A 528 32.86 26.71 -47.30
N PRO A 529 31.97 25.78 -47.68
CA PRO A 529 30.53 25.99 -47.51
C PRO A 529 30.09 26.04 -46.04
N TYR A 530 30.77 25.30 -45.15
CA TYR A 530 30.48 25.33 -43.72
C TYR A 530 30.96 26.64 -43.09
N ILE A 531 32.16 27.10 -43.49
CA ILE A 531 32.73 28.38 -43.04
C ILE A 531 31.82 29.53 -43.46
N LYS A 532 31.31 29.51 -44.69
CA LYS A 532 30.31 30.45 -45.21
C LYS A 532 29.12 30.57 -44.27
N ILE A 533 28.38 29.47 -44.12
CA ILE A 533 27.14 29.46 -43.34
C ILE A 533 27.43 29.83 -41.88
N GLY A 534 28.49 29.28 -41.29
CA GLY A 534 28.86 29.58 -39.91
C GLY A 534 29.23 31.05 -39.67
N SER A 535 29.88 31.71 -40.64
CA SER A 535 30.17 33.14 -40.58
C SER A 535 28.92 33.99 -40.78
N ASP A 536 28.05 33.63 -41.73
CA ASP A 536 26.80 34.37 -42.00
C ASP A 536 25.81 34.29 -40.82
N MET A 537 25.83 33.15 -40.10
CA MET A 537 25.06 32.95 -38.87
C MET A 537 25.71 33.57 -37.62
N GLY A 538 26.89 34.17 -37.72
CA GLY A 538 27.61 34.74 -36.58
C GLY A 538 28.13 33.71 -35.57
N LEU A 539 28.27 32.44 -35.96
CA LEU A 539 28.83 31.40 -35.09
C LEU A 539 30.33 31.59 -34.88
N VAL A 540 31.01 32.07 -35.92
CA VAL A 540 32.46 32.34 -35.93
C VAL A 540 32.79 33.58 -36.74
N GLU A 541 33.85 34.25 -36.32
CA GLU A 541 34.49 35.35 -37.03
C GLU A 541 35.91 34.94 -37.45
N GLY A 542 36.42 35.59 -38.50
CA GLY A 542 37.84 35.48 -38.87
C GLY A 542 38.74 36.28 -37.95
N TYR A 543 40.04 36.16 -38.18
CA TYR A 543 41.06 36.88 -37.43
C TYR A 543 41.30 38.28 -38.01
N PRO A 544 41.85 39.22 -37.21
CA PRO A 544 42.21 40.56 -37.68
C PRO A 544 43.22 40.57 -38.84
N ASP A 545 43.97 39.49 -39.03
CA ASP A 545 44.93 39.29 -40.13
C ASP A 545 44.25 38.87 -41.46
N GLY A 546 42.92 38.78 -41.49
CA GLY A 546 42.15 38.39 -42.67
C GLY A 546 42.12 36.89 -42.94
N THR A 547 42.54 36.06 -41.98
CA THR A 547 42.51 34.58 -42.10
C THR A 547 41.37 33.95 -41.29
N PHE A 548 41.00 32.71 -41.58
CA PHE A 548 40.02 31.91 -40.83
C PHE A 548 40.68 30.81 -39.98
N LYS A 549 41.84 30.30 -40.41
CA LYS A 549 42.64 29.21 -39.82
C LYS A 549 41.84 27.91 -39.70
N PRO A 550 41.33 27.33 -40.81
CA PRO A 550 40.39 26.19 -40.79
C PRO A 550 40.94 24.94 -40.09
N ASN A 551 42.24 24.69 -40.21
CA ASN A 551 42.91 23.52 -39.64
C ASN A 551 43.46 23.76 -38.22
N ARG A 552 43.26 24.95 -37.64
CA ARG A 552 43.68 25.23 -36.27
C ARG A 552 42.80 24.44 -35.30
N VAL A 553 43.43 23.73 -34.37
CA VAL A 553 42.75 23.09 -33.25
C VAL A 553 42.15 24.17 -32.35
N LEU A 554 40.90 23.97 -31.95
CA LEU A 554 40.20 24.88 -31.06
C LEU A 554 40.63 24.68 -29.62
N ALA A 555 40.85 25.78 -28.90
CA ALA A 555 40.91 25.72 -27.44
C ALA A 555 39.50 25.41 -26.89
N ARG A 556 39.40 24.73 -25.74
CA ARG A 556 38.13 24.34 -25.12
C ARG A 556 37.19 25.53 -24.94
N ALA A 557 37.69 26.67 -24.46
CA ALA A 557 36.89 27.88 -24.31
C ALA A 557 36.27 28.37 -25.64
N GLU A 558 37.03 28.30 -26.72
CA GLU A 558 36.57 28.69 -28.05
C GLU A 558 35.52 27.72 -28.60
N GLY A 559 35.75 26.42 -28.44
CA GLY A 559 34.79 25.38 -28.85
C GLY A 559 33.43 25.54 -28.16
N ILE A 560 33.44 25.73 -26.83
CA ILE A 560 32.22 25.95 -26.05
C ILE A 560 31.50 27.23 -26.48
N ALA A 561 32.22 28.34 -26.70
CA ALA A 561 31.61 29.59 -27.15
C ALA A 561 30.92 29.44 -28.53
N ILE A 562 31.53 28.68 -29.45
CA ILE A 562 30.94 28.41 -30.77
C ILE A 562 29.66 27.56 -30.63
N ILE A 563 29.71 26.48 -29.84
CA ILE A 563 28.53 25.61 -29.64
C ILE A 563 27.41 26.36 -28.88
N ALA A 564 27.76 27.20 -27.91
CA ALA A 564 26.80 28.02 -27.16
C ALA A 564 26.06 28.99 -28.09
N ARG A 565 26.77 29.66 -29.02
CA ARG A 565 26.14 30.50 -30.05
C ARG A 565 25.23 29.69 -30.96
N TYR A 566 25.70 28.53 -31.42
CA TYR A 566 24.92 27.65 -32.28
C TYR A 566 23.60 27.20 -31.63
N ALA A 567 23.65 26.80 -30.36
CA ALA A 567 22.45 26.37 -29.63
C ALA A 567 21.59 27.55 -29.14
N ASN A 568 21.98 28.80 -29.43
CA ASN A 568 21.36 30.02 -28.90
C ASN A 568 21.24 30.00 -27.37
N LEU A 569 22.29 29.52 -26.69
CA LEU A 569 22.33 29.42 -25.23
C LEU A 569 22.44 30.83 -24.61
N PRO A 570 21.51 31.24 -23.72
CA PRO A 570 21.54 32.57 -23.13
C PRO A 570 22.84 32.84 -22.37
N THR A 571 23.45 34.00 -22.63
CA THR A 571 24.67 34.41 -21.93
C THR A 571 24.38 34.80 -20.48
N LYS A 572 25.29 34.48 -19.57
CA LYS A 572 25.15 34.81 -18.14
C LYS A 572 26.49 35.21 -17.55
N GLU A 573 26.53 36.35 -16.87
CA GLU A 573 27.74 36.82 -16.18
C GLU A 573 28.03 35.98 -14.93
N GLY A 574 29.32 35.80 -14.63
CA GLY A 574 29.81 35.06 -13.46
C GLY A 574 30.87 34.02 -13.79
N ILE A 575 31.50 33.48 -12.75
CA ILE A 575 32.60 32.51 -12.87
C ILE A 575 32.09 31.10 -12.58
N ALA A 576 32.34 30.17 -13.50
CA ALA A 576 31.84 28.80 -13.40
C ALA A 576 32.84 27.81 -12.76
N PHE A 577 34.15 28.10 -12.88
CA PHE A 577 35.23 27.23 -12.43
C PHE A 577 36.36 28.07 -11.80
N SER A 578 37.07 27.50 -10.84
CA SER A 578 38.07 28.20 -10.02
C SER A 578 39.33 28.61 -10.79
N ASP A 579 39.59 28.00 -11.94
CA ASP A 579 40.74 28.28 -12.80
C ASP A 579 40.48 29.39 -13.85
N LEU A 580 39.27 29.94 -13.87
CA LEU A 580 38.88 31.03 -14.76
C LEU A 580 39.04 32.39 -14.07
N LYS A 581 39.65 33.36 -14.76
CA LYS A 581 39.71 34.75 -14.31
C LYS A 581 38.33 35.38 -14.38
N GLU A 582 38.06 36.37 -13.52
CA GLU A 582 36.76 37.07 -13.46
C GLU A 582 36.40 37.75 -14.80
N ASP A 583 37.38 38.36 -15.45
CA ASP A 583 37.27 39.06 -16.73
C ASP A 583 37.45 38.16 -17.96
N PHE A 584 37.51 36.82 -17.77
CA PHE A 584 37.71 35.91 -18.89
C PHE A 584 36.53 35.96 -19.87
N TRP A 585 36.81 36.33 -21.12
CA TRP A 585 35.80 36.64 -22.15
C TRP A 585 34.75 35.53 -22.38
N ALA A 586 35.13 34.27 -22.16
CA ALA A 586 34.27 33.12 -22.40
C ALA A 586 33.39 32.75 -21.19
N ASN A 587 33.57 33.38 -20.02
CA ASN A 587 32.77 33.12 -18.81
C ASN A 587 31.27 33.19 -19.10
N LYS A 588 30.86 34.19 -19.89
CA LYS A 588 29.47 34.39 -20.32
C LYS A 588 28.84 33.23 -21.09
N TYR A 589 29.66 32.34 -21.68
CA TYR A 589 29.24 31.12 -22.37
C TYR A 589 29.49 29.86 -21.53
N ILE A 590 30.57 29.83 -20.74
CA ILE A 590 30.97 28.66 -19.94
C ILE A 590 30.01 28.44 -18.77
N LEU A 591 29.59 29.51 -18.08
CA LEU A 591 28.65 29.41 -16.96
C LEU A 591 27.32 28.76 -17.34
N PRO A 592 26.57 29.26 -18.35
CA PRO A 592 25.33 28.62 -18.76
C PRO A 592 25.54 27.21 -19.33
N ALA A 593 26.70 26.93 -19.96
CA ALA A 593 27.03 25.58 -20.44
C ALA A 593 27.24 24.60 -19.26
N LYS A 594 27.88 25.03 -18.17
CA LYS A 594 28.00 24.25 -16.93
C LYS A 594 26.63 23.99 -16.31
N GLU A 595 25.81 25.03 -16.16
CA GLU A 595 24.44 24.93 -15.60
C GLU A 595 23.53 24.02 -16.43
N SER A 596 23.73 23.97 -17.76
CA SER A 596 23.00 23.10 -18.69
C SER A 596 23.57 21.67 -18.75
N GLY A 597 24.60 21.35 -17.96
CA GLY A 597 25.21 20.03 -17.89
C GLY A 597 26.06 19.63 -19.11
N TRP A 598 26.42 20.58 -19.97
CA TRP A 598 27.26 20.31 -21.15
C TRP A 598 28.69 19.92 -20.77
N LEU A 599 29.13 20.35 -19.60
CA LEU A 599 30.50 20.18 -19.10
C LEU A 599 30.61 19.12 -18.00
N ASN A 600 29.57 18.31 -17.79
CA ASN A 600 29.57 17.27 -16.74
C ASN A 600 30.70 16.25 -16.93
N TYR A 601 31.13 15.99 -18.16
CA TYR A 601 32.22 15.08 -18.47
C TYR A 601 33.55 15.47 -17.78
N LEU A 602 33.77 16.75 -17.48
CA LEU A 602 34.98 17.19 -16.75
C LEU A 602 35.05 16.54 -15.36
N LYS A 603 33.91 16.48 -14.67
CA LYS A 603 33.81 15.86 -13.35
C LYS A 603 33.63 14.35 -13.44
N GLU A 604 32.76 13.88 -14.35
CA GLU A 604 32.37 12.47 -14.47
C GLU A 604 33.49 11.59 -15.05
N HIS A 605 34.29 12.13 -15.97
CA HIS A 605 35.34 11.37 -16.66
C HIS A 605 36.75 11.82 -16.27
N TYR A 606 37.03 13.12 -16.29
CA TYR A 606 38.36 13.62 -15.95
C TYR A 606 38.59 13.81 -14.45
N GLU A 607 37.55 13.60 -13.61
CA GLU A 607 37.58 13.78 -12.16
C GLU A 607 38.08 15.17 -11.73
N LYS A 608 37.81 16.19 -12.57
CA LYS A 608 38.25 17.57 -12.40
C LYS A 608 37.05 18.51 -12.24
N ASP A 609 37.12 19.42 -11.27
CA ASP A 609 36.22 20.59 -11.19
C ASP A 609 36.96 21.88 -11.64
N ILE A 610 37.77 21.73 -12.69
CA ILE A 610 38.49 22.81 -13.39
C ILE A 610 38.19 22.74 -14.88
N PHE A 611 38.20 23.88 -15.58
CA PHE A 611 37.81 23.96 -16.99
C PHE A 611 38.96 23.87 -17.97
N SER A 612 40.16 24.35 -17.62
CA SER A 612 41.36 24.45 -18.46
C SER A 612 41.08 25.06 -19.84
N PRO A 613 40.87 26.39 -19.92
CA PRO A 613 40.30 27.05 -21.11
C PRO A 613 41.16 26.97 -22.37
N GLU A 614 42.48 26.83 -22.23
CA GLU A 614 43.47 26.79 -23.32
C GLU A 614 43.79 25.36 -23.78
N GLU A 615 43.25 24.33 -23.13
CA GLU A 615 43.46 22.94 -23.54
C GLU A 615 42.76 22.65 -24.87
N ASP A 616 43.34 21.79 -25.69
CA ASP A 616 42.76 21.38 -26.97
C ASP A 616 41.37 20.77 -26.74
N PHE A 617 40.37 21.29 -27.46
CA PHE A 617 39.02 20.75 -27.41
C PHE A 617 38.98 19.43 -28.19
N SER A 618 38.83 18.29 -27.52
CA SER A 618 38.91 17.00 -28.21
C SER A 618 37.65 16.71 -29.03
N ARG A 619 37.75 15.79 -30.00
CA ARG A 619 36.59 15.34 -30.78
C ARG A 619 35.55 14.63 -29.91
N ALA A 620 35.98 13.91 -28.88
CA ALA A 620 35.08 13.29 -27.91
C ALA A 620 34.32 14.34 -27.08
N GLU A 621 35.03 15.36 -26.58
CA GLU A 621 34.41 16.49 -25.87
C GLU A 621 33.41 17.24 -26.76
N ALA A 622 33.80 17.54 -28.00
CA ALA A 622 32.92 18.19 -28.97
C ALA A 622 31.66 17.37 -29.26
N SER A 623 31.79 16.04 -29.42
CA SER A 623 30.64 15.14 -29.61
C SER A 623 29.73 15.13 -28.39
N TYR A 624 30.28 15.07 -27.17
CA TYR A 624 29.52 15.09 -25.93
C TYR A 624 28.75 16.41 -25.76
N VAL A 625 29.42 17.54 -25.92
CA VAL A 625 28.80 18.87 -25.77
C VAL A 625 27.73 19.08 -26.83
N LEU A 626 28.03 18.73 -28.09
CA LEU A 626 27.09 18.83 -29.20
C LEU A 626 25.83 17.98 -28.94
N TYR A 627 26.02 16.75 -28.46
CA TYR A 627 24.92 15.86 -28.07
C TYR A 627 24.01 16.50 -27.03
N LYS A 628 24.53 17.29 -26.08
CA LYS A 628 23.74 17.96 -25.03
C LYS A 628 22.98 19.19 -25.51
N THR A 629 23.20 19.66 -26.74
CA THR A 629 22.49 20.83 -27.27
C THR A 629 21.04 20.49 -27.62
N ALA A 630 20.12 21.43 -27.42
CA ALA A 630 18.69 21.21 -27.70
C ALA A 630 18.39 20.80 -29.16
N PRO A 631 19.03 21.38 -30.20
CA PRO A 631 18.80 20.94 -31.57
C PRO A 631 19.19 19.47 -31.82
N VAL A 632 20.30 19.01 -31.24
CA VAL A 632 20.78 17.63 -31.42
C VAL A 632 19.99 16.66 -30.57
N GLN A 633 19.63 17.03 -29.33
CA GLN A 633 18.69 16.25 -28.52
C GLN A 633 17.37 16.03 -29.28
N LYS A 634 16.86 17.06 -29.97
CA LYS A 634 15.67 16.91 -30.83
C LYS A 634 15.90 15.89 -31.95
N MET A 635 17.02 15.95 -32.67
CA MET A 635 17.34 14.96 -33.71
C MET A 635 17.45 13.53 -33.16
N VAL A 636 18.05 13.38 -31.97
CA VAL A 636 18.15 12.10 -31.26
C VAL A 636 16.77 11.59 -30.84
N ASP A 637 15.92 12.47 -30.30
CA ASP A 637 14.55 12.13 -29.95
C ASP A 637 13.76 11.71 -31.20
N ASP A 638 13.89 12.45 -32.30
CA ASP A 638 13.28 12.12 -33.58
C ASP A 638 13.76 10.75 -34.08
N PHE A 639 15.06 10.45 -34.00
CA PHE A 639 15.62 9.12 -34.30
C PHE A 639 14.97 8.02 -33.46
N TRP A 640 14.78 8.23 -32.15
CA TRP A 640 14.11 7.27 -31.29
C TRP A 640 12.59 7.19 -31.53
N MET A 641 11.98 8.20 -32.14
CA MET A 641 10.55 8.27 -32.46
C MET A 641 10.19 7.84 -33.88
N GLN A 642 11.13 7.80 -34.83
CA GLN A 642 10.86 7.37 -36.21
C GLN A 642 10.15 6.00 -36.25
N GLY A 643 9.01 5.91 -36.93
CA GLY A 643 8.21 4.67 -36.99
C GLY A 643 7.41 4.32 -35.71
N ALA A 644 7.37 5.18 -34.68
CA ALA A 644 6.58 4.97 -33.46
C ALA A 644 5.13 5.48 -33.56
N THR A 645 4.66 5.86 -34.76
CA THR A 645 3.44 6.64 -34.93
C THR A 645 2.13 5.87 -35.05
N GLU A 646 2.11 4.54 -35.14
CA GLU A 646 0.81 3.90 -35.42
C GLU A 646 0.01 3.45 -34.20
N GLU A 647 0.59 2.92 -33.12
CA GLU A 647 -0.21 2.02 -32.27
C GLU A 647 0.16 2.02 -30.77
N ARG A 648 0.43 3.18 -30.15
CA ARG A 648 0.62 3.24 -28.69
C ARG A 648 -0.66 2.77 -27.97
N GLY A 649 -0.66 1.54 -27.46
CA GLY A 649 -1.78 0.93 -26.75
C GLY A 649 -2.75 0.09 -27.60
N LYS A 650 -2.46 -0.16 -28.87
CA LYS A 650 -3.22 -1.15 -29.65
C LYS A 650 -2.58 -2.54 -29.55
N VAL A 651 -3.42 -3.55 -29.70
CA VAL A 651 -3.02 -4.96 -29.70
C VAL A 651 -2.22 -5.22 -30.98
N PRO A 652 -0.95 -5.66 -30.91
CA PRO A 652 -0.14 -5.90 -32.10
C PRO A 652 -0.85 -6.82 -33.10
N GLU A 653 -0.70 -6.56 -34.40
CA GLU A 653 -1.45 -7.26 -35.47
C GLU A 653 -1.33 -8.80 -35.42
N TRP A 654 -0.20 -9.32 -34.92
CA TRP A 654 0.02 -10.77 -34.73
C TRP A 654 -0.74 -11.38 -33.54
N MET A 655 -1.28 -10.56 -32.62
CA MET A 655 -2.22 -10.97 -31.57
C MET A 655 -3.68 -10.90 -32.04
N LEU A 656 -3.97 -10.21 -33.14
CA LEU A 656 -5.30 -10.20 -33.72
C LEU A 656 -5.53 -11.55 -34.44
N PRO A 657 -6.71 -12.18 -34.27
CA PRO A 657 -7.02 -13.40 -34.99
C PRO A 657 -6.92 -13.15 -36.50
N LYS A 658 -6.06 -13.91 -37.19
CA LYS A 658 -5.97 -13.91 -38.65
C LYS A 658 -7.24 -14.56 -39.21
N ASN A 659 -8.32 -13.79 -39.30
CA ASN A 659 -9.51 -13.93 -40.13
C ASN A 659 -10.69 -13.27 -39.41
N GLU A 660 -10.93 -12.00 -39.70
CA GLU A 660 -12.26 -11.38 -39.88
C GLU A 660 -12.07 -9.84 -39.96
N ILE A 661 -11.72 -9.37 -41.16
CA ILE A 661 -11.97 -7.98 -41.53
C ILE A 661 -13.45 -7.90 -41.90
N THR A 662 -14.28 -7.47 -40.95
CA THR A 662 -15.54 -6.78 -41.23
C THR A 662 -15.74 -5.73 -40.15
N THR A 663 -15.56 -4.47 -40.54
CA THR A 663 -16.20 -3.27 -39.98
C THR A 663 -16.58 -3.32 -38.50
N ILE A 664 -15.80 -2.62 -37.67
CA ILE A 664 -16.22 -2.17 -36.34
C ILE A 664 -17.38 -1.16 -36.56
N GLU A 665 -18.61 -1.64 -36.69
CA GLU A 665 -19.78 -0.82 -36.43
C GLU A 665 -19.92 -0.61 -34.92
N ALA A 666 -20.34 0.61 -34.57
CA ALA A 666 -20.39 1.13 -33.21
C ALA A 666 -21.05 0.17 -32.22
N VAL A 667 -20.39 -0.03 -31.07
CA VAL A 667 -20.97 -0.72 -29.91
C VAL A 667 -22.27 0.00 -29.49
N PRO A 668 -23.40 -0.70 -29.32
CA PRO A 668 -24.64 -0.09 -28.87
C PRO A 668 -24.51 0.42 -27.44
N GLN A 669 -25.01 1.62 -27.19
CA GLN A 669 -25.17 2.17 -25.84
C GLN A 669 -26.04 1.22 -25.01
N ILE A 670 -25.49 0.68 -23.93
CA ILE A 670 -26.24 -0.08 -22.92
C ILE A 670 -27.03 0.94 -22.09
N ASN A 671 -28.30 1.12 -22.42
CA ASN A 671 -29.26 1.76 -21.53
C ASN A 671 -29.61 0.79 -20.39
N ALA A 672 -29.17 1.12 -19.18
CA ALA A 672 -29.62 0.45 -17.97
C ALA A 672 -31.00 1.00 -17.56
N THR A 673 -32.07 0.32 -17.97
CA THR A 673 -33.37 0.39 -17.29
C THR A 673 -33.95 -1.01 -17.22
N THR A 674 -33.80 -1.66 -16.06
CA THR A 674 -34.58 -2.86 -15.74
C THR A 674 -35.73 -2.40 -14.87
N GLU A 675 -36.87 -2.08 -15.51
CA GLU A 675 -38.15 -1.98 -14.83
C GLU A 675 -38.56 -3.36 -14.32
N VAL A 676 -38.82 -3.45 -13.00
CA VAL A 676 -39.46 -4.61 -12.39
C VAL A 676 -40.94 -4.57 -12.75
N LYS A 677 -41.38 -5.43 -13.69
CA LYS A 677 -42.80 -5.68 -13.94
C LYS A 677 -43.40 -6.47 -12.77
N ALA A 678 -44.39 -5.86 -12.12
CA ALA A 678 -45.30 -6.53 -11.21
C ALA A 678 -46.22 -7.47 -11.99
N GLU A 679 -46.16 -8.78 -11.70
CA GLU A 679 -47.18 -9.73 -12.13
C GLU A 679 -48.41 -9.63 -11.23
N LYS A 680 -49.52 -9.21 -11.86
CA LYS A 680 -50.88 -9.25 -11.32
C LYS A 680 -51.39 -10.69 -11.42
N LYS A 681 -51.78 -11.25 -10.27
CA LYS A 681 -52.52 -12.51 -10.15
C LYS A 681 -54.02 -12.22 -10.26
N ASP A 682 -54.67 -12.85 -11.24
CA ASP A 682 -56.10 -13.21 -11.36
C ASP A 682 -56.10 -14.25 -12.52
N SER A 683 -56.80 -15.38 -12.55
CA SER A 683 -57.76 -16.07 -11.69
C SER A 683 -57.95 -17.47 -12.32
N ASP A 684 -58.07 -18.52 -11.51
CA ASP A 684 -59.02 -19.65 -11.70
C ASP A 684 -59.02 -20.54 -10.45
#